data_AF-A0A1Y2AFL4-F1
#
_entry.id   AF-A0A1Y2AFL4-F1
#
_cell.length_a   1.000
_cell.length_b   1.000
_cell.length_c   1.000
_cell.angle_alpha   90.00
_cell.angle_beta   90.00
_cell.angle_gamma   90.00
#
_symmetry.space_group_name_H-M   'P 1'
#
loop_
_entity.id
_entity.type
_entity.pdbx_description
1 polymer ?
#
loop_
_entity_poly.entity_id
_entity_poly.type
_entity_poly.pdbx_seq_one_letter_code
_entity_poly.pdbx_strand_id
1 'polypeptide(L)'
;MISKILNQYKIQSISIKLVIISYILWLNIRSIQGLVLTETSVNSNILINQGYNYNKKINDNPDNDNRIEFRNFNIDNHIYKKNFNNNKNGINKPNNENEKFVNKNLHSDDSLKKKYINQSKDDHNWNKKKVNIFDTNFKDSILNNSSIFTNKNLTVNNHFENLLRYNGSDIEPEWEWVKNISIVYTWVDGSDINFQNLKAKYNGGVYNVSSRDRSADELKYSIRSVEKYMPWHQGMIYIVTCHQIPEWLNLHNPRIKVIDHEIILPKGVYPTFNSNTIELFLDRIPGITEKFIYLNDDYLLNHYIHPSFLFSKDENFSPIIYKNNNTLNVSQNSILNFISKGKKMFLTNCYFTDQLIKKYFDKEFKYFYIHHSIYVLYRDLFEPFRLLFKKELQSNLSDRFRNHYSIQTLYLYYAYVEYATSNEKFPLQMGGEGIDRKYEGTIELPANRTIQYYSIRVIQGAITNKYIKFGKIKNDSKANKKYFERIKSHPEILVYNFNDEYSSCQALYEFTEFLLTQHPEPSSFEKSNYISLENKLYSKLAAINNISSDISSSKKSIYNKSKIKIFNDVLQTYKMKDLIPNYIQIKSELSGPMKKVSEKEVEEIHLLQNYHGENLTSEWQWAKSVSIVYLLENTLNFPKNSKPSNDFLLLNKLQNYLNKDYIKESNKNSFTNFTEMKKSRLREIEELRYSLRSIDLYLPWFEGDIYIIGDGEQHEILPWLNLQNKKVHWIHPYDLLPETVSRTLNQNIIETFLDKIPQLSERFIYLRSNHFFINPIHPRFFFDQQFYPKYNFEGPLDNEEKIEMKSNSKYSSFFYTYDIILEYFGRLGYRKYRILKNAPCPLYRDLFEPARQLYQEYIDDTINHMKKEKEKRQEFLSLYMVTSYNIYGTEHLFYPNYVIGYPKIKNSSLPILNPKRTISIYGYDITTPKVSEKTMTVDVILTNDFITNNKLIKKLIQLKKLFFSIKDTKDLNDYQTDNLLHNLYNKQSIYKIYNIEKFLLKINNLSIIELLNN
;
A
#
# COMPACT_ATOMS: atom_id res chain seq x y z
N MET A 1 29.66 8.11 48.61
CA MET A 1 30.16 9.01 47.54
C MET A 1 29.09 9.28 46.48
N ILE A 2 28.63 8.30 45.69
CA ILE A 2 27.62 8.50 44.62
C ILE A 2 26.34 9.20 45.14
N SER A 3 25.85 8.88 46.35
CA SER A 3 24.71 9.60 46.96
C SER A 3 24.93 11.12 47.09
N LYS A 4 26.15 11.60 47.37
CA LYS A 4 26.47 13.04 47.35
C LYS A 4 26.37 13.62 45.93
N ILE A 5 26.87 12.90 44.92
CA ILE A 5 26.79 13.31 43.50
C ILE A 5 25.32 13.38 43.03
N LEU A 6 24.51 12.34 43.30
CA LEU A 6 23.10 12.31 42.91
C LEU A 6 22.26 13.39 43.60
N ASN A 7 22.58 13.74 44.85
CA ASN A 7 21.92 14.84 45.56
C ASN A 7 22.41 16.22 45.07
N GLN A 8 23.72 16.38 44.80
CA GLN A 8 24.30 17.62 44.26
C GLN A 8 23.70 18.01 42.90
N TYR A 9 23.40 17.02 42.05
CA TYR A 9 22.75 17.22 40.75
C TYR A 9 21.22 17.05 40.77
N LYS A 10 20.58 17.11 41.94
CA LYS A 10 19.11 17.06 42.12
C LYS A 10 18.41 15.88 41.41
N ILE A 11 19.06 14.73 41.28
CA ILE A 11 18.44 13.53 40.69
C ILE A 11 17.44 12.94 41.70
N GLN A 12 16.17 13.30 41.54
CA GLN A 12 15.09 12.99 42.48
C GLN A 12 14.47 11.59 42.32
N SER A 13 14.70 10.89 41.21
CA SER A 13 14.11 9.56 40.99
C SER A 13 14.65 8.54 42.01
N ILE A 14 13.76 8.07 42.88
CA ILE A 14 13.99 6.97 43.81
C ILE A 14 14.33 5.70 43.04
N SER A 15 13.69 5.46 41.88
CA SER A 15 13.95 4.32 41.01
C SER A 15 15.41 4.27 40.54
N ILE A 16 16.00 5.40 40.12
CA ILE A 16 17.43 5.46 39.73
C ILE A 16 18.32 5.22 40.94
N LYS A 17 18.01 5.82 42.09
CA LYS A 17 18.79 5.62 43.32
C LYS A 17 18.79 4.14 43.72
N LEU A 18 17.63 3.48 43.68
CA LEU A 18 17.50 2.05 43.94
C LEU A 18 18.21 1.20 42.88
N VAL A 19 18.04 1.46 41.58
CA VAL A 19 18.74 0.69 40.53
C VAL A 19 20.27 0.80 40.68
N ILE A 20 20.81 1.99 40.94
CA ILE A 20 22.25 2.19 41.18
C ILE A 20 22.70 1.48 42.47
N ILE A 21 21.94 1.57 43.56
CA ILE A 21 22.27 0.92 44.83
C ILE A 21 22.19 -0.61 44.72
N SER A 22 21.10 -1.15 44.17
CA SER A 22 20.89 -2.59 43.99
C SER A 22 21.88 -3.22 43.00
N TYR A 23 22.26 -2.51 41.93
CA TYR A 23 23.28 -3.01 40.99
C TYR A 23 24.70 -2.97 41.60
N ILE A 24 24.99 -1.99 42.48
CA ILE A 24 26.23 -1.97 43.27
C ILE A 24 26.23 -3.08 44.34
N LEU A 25 25.11 -3.34 45.01
CA LEU A 25 24.95 -4.48 45.93
C LEU A 25 25.17 -5.81 45.19
N TRP A 26 24.54 -5.99 44.03
CA TRP A 26 24.69 -7.18 43.18
C TRP A 26 26.15 -7.39 42.73
N LEU A 27 26.84 -6.33 42.32
CA LEU A 27 28.28 -6.39 41.99
C LEU A 27 29.16 -6.72 43.20
N ASN A 28 28.90 -6.11 44.36
CA ASN A 28 29.67 -6.36 45.57
C ASN A 28 29.48 -7.81 46.07
N ILE A 29 28.25 -8.32 46.07
CA ILE A 29 27.94 -9.72 46.41
C ILE A 29 28.67 -10.67 45.45
N ARG A 30 28.62 -10.43 44.13
CA ARG A 30 29.38 -11.22 43.14
C ARG A 30 30.90 -11.11 43.27
N SER A 31 31.43 -10.06 43.91
CA SER A 31 32.87 -9.97 44.21
C SER A 31 33.30 -10.69 45.49
N ILE A 32 32.33 -11.16 46.30
CA ILE A 32 32.56 -11.85 47.58
C ILE A 32 32.32 -13.37 47.48
N GLN A 33 31.52 -13.83 46.50
CA GLN A 33 31.24 -15.26 46.29
C GLN A 33 31.50 -15.71 44.84
N GLY A 34 32.58 -16.48 44.66
CA GLY A 34 32.85 -17.20 43.41
C GLY A 34 32.33 -18.63 43.45
N LEU A 35 31.08 -18.88 43.05
CA LEU A 35 30.53 -20.22 42.81
C LEU A 35 29.39 -20.22 41.76
N VAL A 36 29.70 -20.81 40.60
CA VAL A 36 28.94 -21.82 39.81
C VAL A 36 27.40 -21.92 39.96
N LEU A 37 26.69 -21.89 38.80
CA LEU A 37 25.26 -22.25 38.54
C LEU A 37 24.18 -21.33 39.21
N THR A 38 22.91 -21.25 38.78
CA THR A 38 22.15 -21.84 37.64
C THR A 38 21.16 -20.79 37.07
N GLU A 39 20.45 -21.10 35.97
CA GLU A 39 19.25 -20.36 35.56
C GLU A 39 18.04 -20.64 36.46
N THR A 40 17.20 -19.64 36.75
CA THR A 40 15.72 -19.79 36.84
C THR A 40 15.01 -18.43 36.84
N SER A 41 13.70 -18.44 36.59
CA SER A 41 12.86 -17.26 36.34
C SER A 41 12.15 -16.72 37.59
N VAL A 42 11.87 -15.41 37.60
CA VAL A 42 10.76 -14.81 38.36
C VAL A 42 10.05 -13.79 37.47
N ASN A 43 8.73 -13.91 37.34
CA ASN A 43 7.88 -12.96 36.61
C ASN A 43 7.55 -11.73 37.47
N SER A 44 7.39 -10.57 36.82
CA SER A 44 6.71 -9.40 37.41
C SER A 44 5.78 -8.74 36.38
N ASN A 45 4.70 -9.45 36.03
CA ASN A 45 3.63 -8.90 35.18
C ASN A 45 2.81 -7.85 35.95
N ILE A 46 3.07 -6.57 35.71
CA ILE A 46 2.15 -5.47 36.03
C ILE A 46 2.01 -4.56 34.81
N LEU A 47 0.87 -4.70 34.13
CA LEU A 47 0.18 -3.71 33.29
C LEU A 47 1.04 -2.71 32.50
N ILE A 48 1.56 -3.15 31.34
CA ILE A 48 1.72 -2.28 30.17
C ILE A 48 0.80 -2.85 29.07
N ASN A 49 -0.37 -2.25 28.86
CA ASN A 49 -1.33 -2.72 27.85
C ASN A 49 -1.92 -1.57 27.02
N GLN A 50 -1.02 -0.82 26.37
CA GLN A 50 -1.28 -0.04 25.15
C GLN A 50 0.05 0.30 24.46
N GLY A 51 0.77 -0.73 24.06
CA GLY A 51 1.92 -0.56 23.16
C GLY A 51 1.42 -0.23 21.75
N TYR A 52 1.90 0.89 21.18
CA TYR A 52 1.81 1.13 19.74
C TYR A 52 2.42 -0.06 19.00
N ASN A 53 1.74 -0.57 17.97
CA ASN A 53 1.91 -1.94 17.50
C ASN A 53 3.11 -2.15 16.55
N TYR A 54 4.30 -1.70 16.98
CA TYR A 54 5.57 -1.82 16.26
C TYR A 54 6.16 -3.25 16.24
N ASN A 55 5.54 -4.22 16.94
CA ASN A 55 6.05 -5.56 17.14
C ASN A 55 5.27 -6.67 16.38
N LYS A 56 5.08 -6.52 15.06
CA LYS A 56 4.97 -7.70 14.16
C LYS A 56 6.31 -7.87 13.44
N LYS A 57 6.86 -9.10 13.38
CA LYS A 57 8.17 -9.36 12.76
C LYS A 57 8.16 -8.92 11.29
N ILE A 58 8.97 -7.92 10.94
CA ILE A 58 9.06 -7.38 9.58
C ILE A 58 9.92 -8.30 8.69
N ASN A 59 9.37 -9.47 8.34
CA ASN A 59 9.98 -10.42 7.41
C ASN A 59 9.37 -10.37 5.99
N ASP A 60 8.15 -9.85 5.83
CA ASP A 60 7.45 -9.73 4.54
C ASP A 60 7.46 -8.32 3.95
N ASN A 61 8.58 -7.59 4.10
CA ASN A 61 8.71 -6.24 3.58
C ASN A 61 9.52 -6.18 2.27
N PRO A 62 8.86 -6.14 1.09
CA PRO A 62 9.56 -5.91 -0.18
C PRO A 62 10.14 -4.50 -0.28
N ASP A 63 9.65 -3.54 0.52
CA ASP A 63 10.12 -2.15 0.54
C ASP A 63 11.48 -1.93 1.21
N ASN A 64 12.28 -2.99 1.41
CA ASN A 64 13.63 -2.91 1.92
C ASN A 64 14.59 -2.37 0.83
N ASP A 65 14.47 -1.06 0.59
CA ASP A 65 15.00 -0.27 -0.52
C ASP A 65 16.52 -0.10 -0.40
N ASN A 66 17.24 -1.19 -0.69
CA ASN A 66 18.70 -1.28 -0.65
C ASN A 66 19.37 -0.43 -1.75
N ARG A 67 19.27 0.90 -1.60
CA ARG A 67 20.21 1.89 -2.12
C ARG A 67 21.57 1.59 -1.46
N ILE A 68 22.56 1.28 -2.29
CA ILE A 68 23.82 0.63 -1.88
C ILE A 68 24.78 1.63 -1.22
N GLU A 69 25.38 1.25 -0.10
CA GLU A 69 26.60 1.88 0.41
C GLU A 69 27.74 1.61 -0.58
N PHE A 70 28.28 2.64 -1.25
CA PHE A 70 29.37 2.48 -2.21
C PHE A 70 30.63 1.92 -1.55
N ARG A 71 30.87 0.62 -1.76
CA ARG A 71 32.13 -0.07 -1.51
C ARG A 71 32.52 -0.81 -2.79
N ASN A 72 33.80 -0.79 -3.13
CA ASN A 72 34.31 -1.39 -4.35
C ASN A 72 34.12 -2.91 -4.30
N PHE A 73 33.34 -3.45 -5.24
CA PHE A 73 33.23 -4.90 -5.46
C PHE A 73 34.31 -5.35 -6.43
N ASN A 74 35.47 -5.75 -5.91
CA ASN A 74 36.26 -6.77 -6.59
C ASN A 74 35.51 -8.11 -6.46
N ILE A 75 35.41 -8.86 -7.54
CA ILE A 75 34.67 -10.13 -7.59
C ILE A 75 35.66 -11.29 -7.54
N ASP A 76 35.93 -11.77 -6.33
CA ASP A 76 36.57 -13.07 -6.12
C ASP A 76 35.48 -14.15 -5.95
N ASN A 77 35.41 -15.06 -6.92
CA ASN A 77 34.45 -16.16 -6.91
C ASN A 77 34.95 -17.31 -6.02
N HIS A 78 34.22 -17.63 -4.94
CA HIS A 78 34.37 -18.92 -4.27
C HIS A 78 33.04 -19.68 -4.15
N ILE A 79 33.01 -20.85 -4.78
CA ILE A 79 31.87 -21.77 -4.80
C ILE A 79 31.89 -22.60 -3.51
N TYR A 80 30.79 -22.60 -2.77
CA TYR A 80 30.51 -23.64 -1.76
C TYR A 80 29.50 -24.64 -2.33
N LYS A 81 30.00 -25.84 -2.68
CA LYS A 81 29.14 -27.04 -2.76
C LYS A 81 28.89 -27.54 -1.35
N LYS A 82 27.65 -27.98 -1.08
CA LYS A 82 27.39 -29.04 -0.10
C LYS A 82 26.35 -29.98 -0.68
N ASN A 83 26.71 -31.25 -0.81
CA ASN A 83 25.83 -32.28 -1.39
C ASN A 83 24.83 -32.76 -0.35
N PHE A 84 23.66 -33.20 -0.81
CA PHE A 84 23.03 -34.42 -0.29
C PHE A 84 22.46 -35.21 -1.48
N ASN A 85 22.60 -36.52 -1.45
CA ASN A 85 22.18 -37.42 -2.52
C ASN A 85 20.75 -37.92 -2.26
N ASN A 86 19.98 -38.22 -3.31
CA ASN A 86 19.78 -39.62 -3.72
C ASN A 86 18.94 -39.81 -4.99
N ASN A 87 19.16 -40.98 -5.62
CA ASN A 87 18.27 -41.75 -6.48
C ASN A 87 17.69 -41.11 -7.77
N LYS A 88 18.51 -41.21 -8.82
CA LYS A 88 18.29 -42.05 -10.02
C LYS A 88 16.90 -42.17 -10.68
N ASN A 89 16.96 -42.24 -12.00
CA ASN A 89 15.96 -42.64 -13.00
C ASN A 89 14.92 -41.54 -13.34
N GLY A 90 14.80 -41.03 -14.57
CA GLY A 90 15.59 -41.25 -15.79
C GLY A 90 14.70 -41.45 -17.02
N ILE A 91 14.87 -40.64 -18.06
CA ILE A 91 14.18 -40.72 -19.36
C ILE A 91 15.08 -40.12 -20.44
N ASN A 92 14.91 -40.60 -21.68
CA ASN A 92 15.80 -40.29 -22.81
C ASN A 92 15.53 -38.92 -23.46
N LYS A 93 16.60 -38.28 -23.91
CA LYS A 93 16.67 -37.56 -25.19
C LYS A 93 17.29 -38.54 -26.22
N PRO A 94 17.15 -38.34 -27.56
CA PRO A 94 16.94 -37.07 -28.26
C PRO A 94 15.71 -37.17 -29.23
N ASN A 95 15.51 -36.44 -30.35
CA ASN A 95 16.42 -35.75 -31.26
C ASN A 95 15.67 -34.72 -32.16
N ASN A 96 16.39 -33.68 -32.61
CA ASN A 96 16.27 -33.02 -33.94
C ASN A 96 14.93 -32.32 -34.35
N GLU A 97 14.88 -31.35 -35.28
CA GLU A 97 15.92 -30.80 -36.18
C GLU A 97 15.62 -29.36 -36.69
N ASN A 98 16.66 -28.73 -37.27
CA ASN A 98 16.63 -27.63 -38.27
C ASN A 98 16.10 -26.21 -37.85
N GLU A 99 16.60 -25.08 -38.41
CA GLU A 99 17.62 -24.91 -39.46
C GLU A 99 18.56 -23.68 -39.34
N LYS A 100 19.74 -23.87 -39.95
CA LYS A 100 20.90 -23.05 -40.43
C LYS A 100 20.64 -21.53 -40.69
N PHE A 101 21.63 -20.62 -40.84
CA PHE A 101 22.93 -20.69 -41.56
C PHE A 101 23.99 -19.66 -41.03
N VAL A 102 25.26 -20.11 -40.90
CA VAL A 102 26.52 -19.53 -41.49
C VAL A 102 26.86 -18.03 -41.26
N ASN A 103 28.09 -17.59 -40.88
CA ASN A 103 29.45 -18.18 -40.79
C ASN A 103 30.33 -17.35 -39.77
N LYS A 104 31.67 -17.39 -39.59
CA LYS A 104 32.86 -18.07 -40.20
C LYS A 104 34.05 -18.13 -39.19
N ASN A 105 34.96 -19.10 -39.36
CA ASN A 105 36.44 -19.16 -39.14
C ASN A 105 37.19 -18.31 -38.06
N LEU A 106 38.33 -18.72 -37.45
CA LEU A 106 39.13 -19.98 -37.36
C LEU A 106 40.21 -19.83 -36.23
N HIS A 107 40.54 -20.92 -35.49
CA HIS A 107 41.83 -21.31 -34.84
C HIS A 107 42.74 -20.30 -34.05
N SER A 108 43.70 -20.70 -33.19
CA SER A 108 44.24 -22.02 -32.75
C SER A 108 44.73 -22.00 -31.29
N ASP A 109 44.37 -23.05 -30.53
CA ASP A 109 45.17 -23.95 -29.68
C ASP A 109 46.21 -23.51 -28.61
N ASP A 110 46.42 -24.50 -27.71
CA ASP A 110 47.58 -24.80 -26.84
C ASP A 110 47.87 -24.03 -25.52
N SER A 111 48.36 -24.67 -24.43
CA SER A 111 48.17 -26.05 -23.92
C SER A 111 48.65 -26.22 -22.46
N LEU A 112 48.49 -27.44 -21.88
CA LEU A 112 49.19 -28.02 -20.72
C LEU A 112 49.00 -27.38 -19.31
N LYS A 113 48.22 -28.03 -18.41
CA LYS A 113 48.66 -28.99 -17.37
C LYS A 113 49.60 -28.42 -16.29
N LYS A 114 49.06 -28.05 -15.11
CA LYS A 114 48.95 -28.91 -13.90
C LYS A 114 50.28 -29.47 -13.33
N LYS A 115 50.66 -29.02 -12.13
CA LYS A 115 51.03 -29.90 -11.00
C LYS A 115 50.76 -29.21 -9.65
N TYR A 116 50.45 -30.01 -8.63
CA TYR A 116 50.27 -29.59 -7.23
C TYR A 116 51.58 -29.75 -6.45
N ILE A 117 51.70 -29.06 -5.31
CA ILE A 117 51.93 -29.68 -3.99
C ILE A 117 51.58 -28.68 -2.88
N ASN A 118 51.21 -29.18 -1.70
CA ASN A 118 50.76 -28.39 -0.55
C ASN A 118 51.95 -27.85 0.27
N GLN A 119 51.74 -26.77 1.02
CA GLN A 119 51.93 -26.81 2.48
C GLN A 119 51.14 -25.70 3.21
N SER A 120 51.27 -25.65 4.54
CA SER A 120 50.28 -25.12 5.47
C SER A 120 50.46 -23.66 5.89
N LYS A 121 49.42 -23.16 6.58
CA LYS A 121 49.35 -21.91 7.35
C LYS A 121 50.56 -21.70 8.28
N ASP A 122 50.81 -20.44 8.64
CA ASP A 122 50.84 -19.95 10.03
C ASP A 122 50.76 -18.40 10.07
N ASP A 123 50.83 -17.79 11.27
CA ASP A 123 50.21 -16.50 11.61
C ASP A 123 51.10 -15.21 11.64
N HIS A 124 50.41 -14.06 11.77
CA HIS A 124 50.81 -12.82 12.48
C HIS A 124 51.61 -11.66 11.81
N ASN A 125 51.43 -10.49 12.44
CA ASN A 125 52.25 -9.26 12.47
C ASN A 125 52.32 -8.23 11.30
N TRP A 126 51.31 -7.35 11.30
CA TRP A 126 51.41 -5.90 11.61
C TRP A 126 52.63 -5.06 11.11
N ASN A 127 52.33 -4.06 10.25
CA ASN A 127 52.99 -2.73 10.10
C ASN A 127 54.52 -2.61 9.95
N LYS A 128 54.97 -2.18 8.76
CA LYS A 128 55.63 -0.86 8.60
C LYS A 128 55.75 -0.38 7.14
N LYS A 129 56.03 0.92 6.98
CA LYS A 129 56.22 1.65 5.71
C LYS A 129 57.34 1.06 4.85
N LYS A 130 57.17 1.08 3.52
CA LYS A 130 58.06 1.85 2.64
C LYS A 130 57.39 2.22 1.31
N VAL A 131 57.90 3.28 0.69
CA VAL A 131 57.55 3.79 -0.63
C VAL A 131 58.66 3.37 -1.59
N ASN A 132 58.32 2.83 -2.78
CA ASN A 132 58.83 3.34 -4.05
C ASN A 132 58.27 2.65 -5.31
N ILE A 133 58.27 3.43 -6.40
CA ILE A 133 58.48 3.07 -7.82
C ILE A 133 57.60 1.95 -8.41
N PHE A 134 56.80 2.33 -9.42
CA PHE A 134 56.60 1.54 -10.64
C PHE A 134 56.58 2.48 -11.85
N ASP A 135 56.84 1.92 -13.03
CA ASP A 135 57.58 2.59 -14.10
C ASP A 135 56.90 3.75 -14.84
N THR A 136 57.75 4.68 -15.25
CA THR A 136 57.46 5.62 -16.35
C THR A 136 57.48 4.87 -17.68
N ASN A 137 56.36 4.83 -18.40
CA ASN A 137 56.28 4.99 -19.87
C ASN A 137 54.83 4.95 -20.37
N PHE A 138 54.08 6.04 -20.14
CA PHE A 138 52.85 6.34 -20.90
C PHE A 138 52.62 7.86 -21.00
N LYS A 139 53.59 8.56 -21.59
CA LYS A 139 53.44 9.92 -22.11
C LYS A 139 53.80 9.89 -23.58
N ASP A 140 52.78 10.09 -24.42
CA ASP A 140 52.78 10.99 -25.59
C ASP A 140 51.45 10.81 -26.34
N SER A 141 50.50 11.71 -26.07
CA SER A 141 49.19 11.91 -26.76
C SER A 141 48.17 12.68 -25.89
N ILE A 142 48.41 12.88 -24.58
CA ILE A 142 47.50 13.62 -23.68
C ILE A 142 48.18 14.88 -23.14
N LEU A 143 48.32 15.90 -23.99
CA LEU A 143 48.55 17.29 -23.60
C LEU A 143 47.47 18.17 -24.26
N ASN A 144 46.58 18.73 -23.44
CA ASN A 144 45.85 20.01 -23.62
C ASN A 144 44.59 20.14 -22.74
N ASN A 145 44.05 19.06 -22.17
CA ASN A 145 42.85 19.13 -21.30
C ASN A 145 43.13 19.28 -19.78
N SER A 146 44.39 19.26 -19.34
CA SER A 146 44.74 19.28 -17.91
C SER A 146 44.50 20.62 -17.21
N SER A 147 44.77 21.75 -17.88
CA SER A 147 44.66 23.11 -17.33
C SER A 147 43.22 23.54 -17.03
N ILE A 148 42.26 23.09 -17.84
CA ILE A 148 40.82 23.39 -17.66
C ILE A 148 40.27 22.63 -16.43
N PHE A 149 40.70 21.38 -16.23
CA PHE A 149 40.30 20.57 -15.08
C PHE A 149 40.91 21.05 -13.76
N THR A 150 42.14 21.57 -13.74
CA THR A 150 42.71 22.15 -12.51
C THR A 150 41.97 23.42 -12.11
N ASN A 151 41.70 24.33 -13.06
CA ASN A 151 41.02 25.59 -12.77
C ASN A 151 39.58 25.38 -12.26
N LYS A 152 38.79 24.49 -12.88
CA LYS A 152 37.43 24.19 -12.39
C LYS A 152 37.43 23.65 -10.95
N ASN A 153 38.35 22.74 -10.61
CA ASN A 153 38.47 22.21 -9.24
C ASN A 153 38.85 23.30 -8.23
N LEU A 154 39.76 24.23 -8.58
CA LEU A 154 40.12 25.36 -7.73
C LEU A 154 38.91 26.28 -7.45
N THR A 155 38.12 26.63 -8.47
CA THR A 155 36.88 27.43 -8.26
C THR A 155 35.83 26.71 -7.41
N VAL A 156 35.67 25.38 -7.56
CA VAL A 156 34.71 24.61 -6.75
C VAL A 156 35.17 24.50 -5.29
N ASN A 157 36.48 24.34 -5.04
CA ASN A 157 37.03 24.40 -3.68
C ASN A 157 36.75 25.77 -3.03
N ASN A 158 37.07 26.86 -3.72
CA ASN A 158 36.88 28.23 -3.22
C ASN A 158 35.40 28.54 -2.94
N HIS A 159 34.48 28.07 -3.80
CA HIS A 159 33.03 28.18 -3.58
C HIS A 159 32.63 27.55 -2.25
N PHE A 160 32.99 26.29 -2.00
CA PHE A 160 32.64 25.63 -0.75
C PHE A 160 33.38 26.17 0.48
N GLU A 161 34.61 26.67 0.34
CA GLU A 161 35.29 27.36 1.45
C GLU A 161 34.60 28.67 1.82
N ASN A 162 34.13 29.45 0.84
CA ASN A 162 33.37 30.67 1.12
C ASN A 162 32.03 30.35 1.79
N LEU A 163 31.35 29.27 1.41
CA LEU A 163 30.15 28.79 2.10
C LEU A 163 30.41 28.42 3.57
N LEU A 164 31.55 27.80 3.90
CA LEU A 164 31.93 27.51 5.30
C LEU A 164 32.30 28.75 6.12
N ARG A 165 32.64 29.87 5.48
CA ARG A 165 32.98 31.13 6.16
C ARG A 165 31.73 31.95 6.51
N TYR A 166 30.59 31.67 5.90
CA TYR A 166 29.32 32.32 6.23
C TYR A 166 28.86 31.93 7.64
N ASN A 167 28.61 32.93 8.48
CA ASN A 167 28.37 32.77 9.92
C ASN A 167 26.96 33.23 10.35
N GLY A 168 26.04 33.43 9.40
CA GLY A 168 24.70 33.96 9.65
C GLY A 168 24.60 35.48 9.64
N SER A 169 25.60 36.19 9.10
CA SER A 169 25.51 37.64 8.82
C SER A 169 24.39 37.98 7.84
N ASP A 170 24.07 39.27 7.71
CA ASP A 170 23.30 39.78 6.58
C ASP A 170 23.91 39.33 5.24
N ILE A 171 23.03 39.13 4.25
CA ILE A 171 23.36 38.76 2.88
C ILE A 171 23.55 40.03 2.02
N GLU A 172 24.34 39.95 0.95
CA GLU A 172 24.59 41.11 0.10
C GLU A 172 23.32 41.57 -0.67
N PRO A 173 23.17 42.87 -1.03
CA PRO A 173 21.91 43.41 -1.55
C PRO A 173 21.38 42.73 -2.82
N GLU A 174 22.25 42.17 -3.66
CA GLU A 174 21.87 41.39 -4.85
C GLU A 174 21.13 40.08 -4.52
N TRP A 175 21.16 39.64 -3.26
CA TRP A 175 20.42 38.48 -2.78
C TRP A 175 19.09 38.84 -2.11
N GLU A 176 18.76 40.12 -1.88
CA GLU A 176 17.61 40.53 -1.07
C GLU A 176 16.28 39.88 -1.50
N TRP A 177 16.11 39.64 -2.80
CA TRP A 177 14.96 38.93 -3.38
C TRP A 177 14.74 37.52 -2.79
N VAL A 178 15.81 36.84 -2.35
CA VAL A 178 15.76 35.45 -1.86
C VAL A 178 15.17 35.37 -0.45
N LYS A 179 15.18 36.47 0.33
CA LYS A 179 14.59 36.47 1.69
C LYS A 179 13.13 36.04 1.65
N ASN A 180 12.38 36.49 0.65
CA ASN A 180 10.95 36.24 0.50
C ASN A 180 10.61 34.95 -0.28
N ILE A 181 11.59 34.10 -0.60
CA ILE A 181 11.35 32.85 -1.34
C ILE A 181 10.47 31.87 -0.54
N SER A 182 9.65 31.08 -1.24
CA SER A 182 8.88 30.00 -0.63
C SER A 182 9.77 28.81 -0.30
N ILE A 183 9.58 28.23 0.89
CA ILE A 183 10.08 26.91 1.27
C ILE A 183 8.90 25.93 1.27
N VAL A 184 9.07 24.77 0.65
CA VAL A 184 8.09 23.69 0.59
C VAL A 184 8.65 22.44 1.26
N TYR A 185 7.87 21.89 2.18
CA TYR A 185 8.07 20.60 2.81
C TYR A 185 7.03 19.60 2.32
N THR A 186 7.40 18.34 2.11
CA THR A 186 6.46 17.20 2.06
C THR A 186 6.62 16.33 3.30
N TRP A 187 5.51 15.96 3.96
CA TRP A 187 5.51 15.14 5.18
C TRP A 187 4.18 14.37 5.34
N VAL A 188 4.24 13.18 5.94
CA VAL A 188 3.08 12.40 6.38
C VAL A 188 3.38 11.66 7.69
N ASP A 189 2.36 11.38 8.50
CA ASP A 189 2.45 10.48 9.64
C ASP A 189 1.57 9.24 9.42
N GLY A 190 2.21 8.12 9.10
CA GLY A 190 1.55 6.83 8.91
C GLY A 190 1.02 6.18 10.18
N SER A 191 1.22 6.76 11.38
CA SER A 191 0.57 6.33 12.61
C SER A 191 -0.87 6.86 12.77
N ASP A 192 -1.25 7.88 11.99
CA ASP A 192 -2.59 8.46 11.93
C ASP A 192 -3.61 7.46 11.35
N ILE A 193 -4.72 7.24 12.07
CA ILE A 193 -5.76 6.29 11.67
C ILE A 193 -6.55 6.73 10.43
N ASN A 194 -6.70 8.04 10.18
CA ASN A 194 -7.35 8.56 8.98
C ASN A 194 -6.48 8.26 7.75
N PHE A 195 -5.17 8.55 7.84
CA PHE A 195 -4.21 8.23 6.80
C PHE A 195 -4.08 6.71 6.56
N GLN A 196 -3.99 5.91 7.63
CA GLN A 196 -3.98 4.44 7.51
C GLN A 196 -5.25 3.91 6.84
N ASN A 197 -6.43 4.43 7.19
CA ASN A 197 -7.70 4.01 6.58
C ASN A 197 -7.77 4.34 5.09
N LEU A 198 -7.33 5.55 4.69
CA LEU A 198 -7.23 5.96 3.28
C LEU A 198 -6.21 5.09 2.51
N LYS A 199 -5.04 4.81 3.11
CA LYS A 199 -3.99 3.93 2.56
C LYS A 199 -4.46 2.48 2.45
N ALA A 200 -5.29 2.02 3.40
CA ALA A 200 -5.80 0.64 3.47
C ALA A 200 -6.74 0.29 2.31
N LYS A 201 -7.50 1.26 1.75
CA LYS A 201 -8.29 1.04 0.52
C LYS A 201 -7.40 0.49 -0.61
N TYR A 202 -6.22 1.10 -0.82
CA TYR A 202 -5.38 0.84 -1.99
C TYR A 202 -4.26 -0.18 -1.77
N ASN A 203 -3.83 -0.44 -0.53
CA ASN A 203 -2.70 -1.37 -0.23
C ASN A 203 -3.13 -2.82 0.08
N GLY A 204 -4.39 -3.17 -0.20
CA GLY A 204 -4.95 -4.46 0.15
C GLY A 204 -5.36 -4.59 1.62
N GLY A 205 -5.89 -3.54 2.25
CA GLY A 205 -6.49 -3.61 3.59
C GLY A 205 -5.51 -3.64 4.76
N VAL A 206 -4.25 -3.21 4.55
CA VAL A 206 -3.16 -3.33 5.53
C VAL A 206 -2.98 -2.03 6.32
N TYR A 207 -3.45 -2.02 7.57
CA TYR A 207 -3.23 -0.94 8.54
C TYR A 207 -1.85 -1.10 9.19
N ASN A 208 -0.78 -0.70 8.49
CA ASN A 208 0.60 -0.70 9.00
C ASN A 208 1.35 0.57 8.60
N VAL A 209 2.12 1.11 9.56
CA VAL A 209 3.19 2.09 9.33
C VAL A 209 4.35 1.39 8.60
N SER A 210 4.92 2.03 7.58
CA SER A 210 6.16 1.57 6.93
C SER A 210 7.35 2.42 7.40
N SER A 211 8.48 2.38 6.68
CA SER A 211 9.57 3.34 6.86
C SER A 211 9.45 4.60 5.99
N ARG A 212 8.55 4.62 4.99
CA ARG A 212 8.35 5.78 4.10
C ARG A 212 7.25 6.74 4.54
N ASP A 213 6.60 6.41 5.66
CA ASP A 213 5.52 7.16 6.30
C ASP A 213 5.63 7.04 7.83
N ARG A 214 6.85 6.99 8.36
CA ARG A 214 7.08 7.15 9.81
C ARG A 214 7.45 8.59 10.08
N SER A 215 6.99 9.10 11.23
CA SER A 215 7.43 10.37 11.81
C SER A 215 8.07 10.11 13.18
N ALA A 216 9.25 10.68 13.41
CA ALA A 216 9.92 10.86 14.70
C ALA A 216 10.15 12.36 15.01
N ASP A 217 9.29 13.24 14.46
CA ASP A 217 9.39 14.70 14.42
C ASP A 217 10.54 15.27 13.55
N GLU A 218 11.03 14.54 12.54
CA GLU A 218 12.11 14.99 11.63
C GLU A 218 11.82 16.37 11.05
N LEU A 219 10.59 16.57 10.54
CA LEU A 219 10.08 17.86 10.04
C LEU A 219 10.26 19.02 11.03
N LYS A 220 10.05 18.79 12.33
CA LYS A 220 10.17 19.80 13.39
C LYS A 220 11.62 20.25 13.52
N TYR A 221 12.55 19.29 13.62
CA TYR A 221 13.97 19.60 13.75
C TYR A 221 14.60 20.07 12.44
N SER A 222 14.03 19.68 11.29
CA SER A 222 14.34 20.28 9.99
C SER A 222 13.98 21.75 9.98
N ILE A 223 12.75 22.13 10.35
CA ILE A 223 12.29 23.53 10.40
C ILE A 223 13.09 24.35 11.42
N ARG A 224 13.39 23.81 12.61
CA ARG A 224 14.35 24.42 13.56
C ARG A 224 15.72 24.66 12.92
N SER A 225 16.24 23.70 12.17
CA SER A 225 17.52 23.84 11.48
C SER A 225 17.46 24.89 10.36
N VAL A 226 16.34 25.02 9.64
CA VAL A 226 16.14 26.07 8.63
C VAL A 226 16.07 27.45 9.28
N GLU A 227 15.23 27.66 10.30
CA GLU A 227 15.10 28.97 10.96
C GLU A 227 16.42 29.40 11.63
N LYS A 228 17.19 28.45 12.17
CA LYS A 228 18.52 28.72 12.75
C LYS A 228 19.61 29.00 11.69
N TYR A 229 19.68 28.20 10.63
CA TYR A 229 20.82 28.21 9.69
C TYR A 229 20.56 28.92 8.35
N MET A 230 19.32 29.34 8.08
CA MET A 230 18.96 30.30 7.02
C MET A 230 18.32 31.56 7.63
N PRO A 231 19.04 32.32 8.49
CA PRO A 231 18.47 33.47 9.22
C PRO A 231 17.98 34.60 8.30
N TRP A 232 18.40 34.62 7.04
CA TRP A 232 17.90 35.52 6.00
C TRP A 232 16.49 35.18 5.51
N HIS A 233 15.94 34.00 5.81
CA HIS A 233 14.64 33.57 5.28
C HIS A 233 13.47 34.23 6.01
N GLN A 234 12.74 35.08 5.28
CA GLN A 234 11.56 35.83 5.71
C GLN A 234 10.26 35.39 4.99
N GLY A 235 10.37 34.59 3.93
CA GLY A 235 9.25 34.12 3.12
C GLY A 235 8.39 33.02 3.76
N MET A 236 7.45 32.51 2.97
CA MET A 236 6.48 31.49 3.37
C MET A 236 7.11 30.10 3.49
N ILE A 237 6.65 29.34 4.49
CA ILE A 237 6.87 27.89 4.62
C ILE A 237 5.55 27.17 4.36
N TYR A 238 5.57 26.17 3.48
CA TYR A 238 4.42 25.33 3.14
C TYR A 238 4.69 23.88 3.54
N ILE A 239 3.78 23.24 4.28
CA ILE A 239 3.84 21.81 4.61
C ILE A 239 2.76 21.09 3.79
N VAL A 240 3.18 20.34 2.78
CA VAL A 240 2.34 19.53 1.90
C VAL A 240 2.13 18.15 2.53
N THR A 241 0.87 17.77 2.76
CA THR A 241 0.49 16.56 3.51
C THR A 241 -0.92 16.06 3.17
N CYS A 242 -1.38 15.00 3.85
CA CYS A 242 -2.56 14.20 3.48
C CYS A 242 -3.66 14.23 4.56
N HIS A 243 -4.34 15.37 4.70
CA HIS A 243 -5.30 15.70 5.78
C HIS A 243 -4.71 15.64 7.21
N GLN A 244 -3.41 15.92 7.36
CA GLN A 244 -2.69 15.81 8.62
C GLN A 244 -2.19 17.17 9.10
N ILE A 245 -1.99 17.32 10.42
CA ILE A 245 -1.39 18.51 11.02
C ILE A 245 -0.38 18.03 12.08
N PRO A 246 0.92 18.37 11.99
CA PRO A 246 1.89 17.97 13.00
C PRO A 246 1.49 18.46 14.39
N GLU A 247 1.50 17.56 15.39
CA GLU A 247 0.91 17.82 16.71
C GLU A 247 1.46 19.07 17.40
N TRP A 248 2.74 19.37 17.15
CA TRP A 248 3.52 20.49 17.70
C TRP A 248 3.31 21.82 16.97
N LEU A 249 2.69 21.85 15.78
CA LEU A 249 2.67 23.00 14.86
C LEU A 249 1.72 24.12 15.28
N ASN A 250 2.24 25.33 15.43
CA ASN A 250 1.48 26.55 15.71
C ASN A 250 0.89 27.16 14.43
N LEU A 251 -0.36 26.81 14.14
CA LEU A 251 -1.13 27.33 12.98
C LEU A 251 -1.43 28.84 13.04
N HIS A 252 -1.16 29.54 14.14
CA HIS A 252 -1.35 30.98 14.24
C HIS A 252 -0.16 31.80 13.71
N ASN A 253 0.98 31.17 13.39
CA ASN A 253 2.11 31.86 12.77
C ASN A 253 1.83 32.08 11.27
N PRO A 254 1.69 33.34 10.79
CA PRO A 254 1.24 33.61 9.42
C PRO A 254 2.25 33.20 8.33
N ARG A 255 3.52 32.94 8.71
CA ARG A 255 4.56 32.49 7.79
C ARG A 255 4.51 30.99 7.47
N ILE A 256 3.69 30.19 8.16
CA ILE A 256 3.57 28.74 7.88
C ILE A 256 2.16 28.34 7.50
N LYS A 257 2.01 27.50 6.47
CA LYS A 257 0.72 26.99 5.98
C LYS A 257 0.79 25.49 5.74
N VAL A 258 -0.21 24.75 6.21
CA VAL A 258 -0.44 23.37 5.80
C VAL A 258 -1.25 23.38 4.50
N ILE A 259 -0.83 22.58 3.52
CA ILE A 259 -1.46 22.45 2.20
C ILE A 259 -1.78 20.98 1.99
N ASP A 260 -3.01 20.68 1.61
CA ASP A 260 -3.41 19.31 1.34
C ASP A 260 -2.95 18.82 -0.04
N HIS A 261 -2.66 17.53 -0.15
CA HIS A 261 -2.51 16.84 -1.43
C HIS A 261 -3.72 17.06 -2.35
N GLU A 262 -4.95 17.11 -1.84
CA GLU A 262 -6.15 17.35 -2.66
C GLU A 262 -6.16 18.76 -3.30
N ILE A 263 -5.51 19.75 -2.68
CA ILE A 263 -5.44 21.13 -3.22
C ILE A 263 -4.56 21.19 -4.47
N ILE A 264 -3.48 20.41 -4.51
CA ILE A 264 -2.49 20.46 -5.61
C ILE A 264 -2.68 19.37 -6.67
N LEU A 265 -3.18 18.20 -6.28
CA LEU A 265 -3.35 17.06 -7.19
C LEU A 265 -4.63 17.17 -8.03
N PRO A 266 -4.59 16.82 -9.33
CA PRO A 266 -5.80 16.68 -10.13
C PRO A 266 -6.77 15.64 -9.55
N LYS A 267 -8.08 15.89 -9.70
CA LYS A 267 -9.12 14.88 -9.40
C LYS A 267 -8.81 13.56 -10.09
N GLY A 268 -8.91 12.44 -9.37
CA GLY A 268 -8.52 11.12 -9.87
C GLY A 268 -7.03 10.78 -9.77
N VAL A 269 -6.13 11.76 -9.59
CA VAL A 269 -4.72 11.54 -9.19
C VAL A 269 -4.60 11.54 -7.66
N TYR A 270 -5.39 12.35 -6.96
CA TYR A 270 -5.65 12.18 -5.53
C TYR A 270 -6.50 10.89 -5.29
N PRO A 271 -6.25 10.12 -4.20
CA PRO A 271 -5.07 10.20 -3.33
C PRO A 271 -3.87 9.48 -3.97
N THR A 272 -2.66 9.81 -3.52
CA THR A 272 -1.45 9.06 -3.88
C THR A 272 -0.44 9.05 -2.73
N PHE A 273 0.29 7.95 -2.63
CA PHE A 273 1.36 7.71 -1.64
C PHE A 273 2.72 7.57 -2.33
N ASN A 274 2.81 7.98 -3.60
CA ASN A 274 4.05 8.03 -4.38
C ASN A 274 4.62 9.45 -4.35
N SER A 275 5.74 9.67 -3.65
CA SER A 275 6.36 11.02 -3.57
C SER A 275 6.61 11.62 -4.96
N ASN A 276 7.05 10.81 -5.94
CA ASN A 276 7.27 11.26 -7.32
C ASN A 276 6.00 11.89 -7.93
N THR A 277 4.82 11.49 -7.49
CA THR A 277 3.53 12.01 -7.97
C THR A 277 3.11 13.28 -7.22
N ILE A 278 3.50 13.43 -5.96
CA ILE A 278 3.29 14.66 -5.16
C ILE A 278 4.26 15.75 -5.64
N GLU A 279 5.53 15.38 -5.84
CA GLU A 279 6.61 16.18 -6.43
C GLU A 279 6.20 16.79 -7.80
N LEU A 280 5.34 16.14 -8.57
CA LEU A 280 4.87 16.62 -9.89
C LEU A 280 3.95 17.85 -9.84
N PHE A 281 3.43 18.26 -8.68
CA PHE A 281 2.40 19.30 -8.56
C PHE A 281 2.68 20.38 -7.51
N LEU A 282 3.92 20.47 -6.99
CA LEU A 282 4.29 21.48 -5.98
C LEU A 282 4.19 22.93 -6.49
N ASP A 283 4.21 23.14 -7.81
CA ASP A 283 3.93 24.43 -8.47
C ASP A 283 2.49 24.95 -8.22
N ARG A 284 1.55 24.07 -7.87
CA ARG A 284 0.13 24.41 -7.68
C ARG A 284 -0.19 24.90 -6.27
N ILE A 285 0.81 25.02 -5.40
CA ILE A 285 0.66 25.56 -4.04
C ILE A 285 0.21 27.03 -4.11
N PRO A 286 -0.95 27.40 -3.53
CA PRO A 286 -1.46 28.78 -3.62
C PRO A 286 -0.50 29.82 -3.01
N GLY A 287 -0.06 30.76 -3.85
CA GLY A 287 0.86 31.85 -3.48
C GLY A 287 2.34 31.49 -3.54
N ILE A 288 2.73 30.36 -4.15
CA ILE A 288 4.14 29.97 -4.28
C ILE A 288 4.93 30.88 -5.23
N THR A 289 6.17 31.19 -4.85
CA THR A 289 7.11 32.00 -5.63
C THR A 289 7.63 31.28 -6.88
N GLU A 290 8.07 32.05 -7.89
CA GLU A 290 8.42 31.52 -9.22
C GLU A 290 9.63 30.56 -9.19
N LYS A 291 10.62 30.88 -8.35
CA LYS A 291 11.58 29.92 -7.79
C LYS A 291 11.10 29.55 -6.38
N PHE A 292 11.20 28.29 -5.99
CA PHE A 292 10.95 27.86 -4.61
C PHE A 292 11.94 26.80 -4.15
N ILE A 293 12.23 26.80 -2.85
CA ILE A 293 13.08 25.80 -2.20
C ILE A 293 12.19 24.61 -1.83
N TYR A 294 12.64 23.39 -2.13
CA TYR A 294 11.96 22.16 -1.76
C TYR A 294 12.86 21.29 -0.86
N LEU A 295 12.28 20.82 0.24
CA LEU A 295 12.82 19.82 1.14
C LEU A 295 11.73 18.77 1.38
N ASN A 296 12.11 17.54 1.71
CA ASN A 296 11.23 16.71 2.54
C ASN A 296 11.61 16.88 4.02
N ASP A 297 10.80 16.28 4.88
CA ASP A 297 11.00 16.17 6.32
C ASP A 297 12.39 15.70 6.78
N ASP A 298 13.06 14.80 6.04
CA ASP A 298 14.34 14.20 6.47
C ASP A 298 15.59 15.07 6.25
N TYR A 299 15.48 16.27 5.66
CA TYR A 299 16.62 17.17 5.42
C TYR A 299 16.90 18.07 6.61
N LEU A 300 18.12 18.05 7.15
CA LEU A 300 18.54 18.93 8.24
C LEU A 300 19.81 19.71 7.89
N LEU A 301 19.86 20.96 8.33
CA LEU A 301 21.03 21.84 8.22
C LEU A 301 21.91 21.68 9.46
N ASN A 302 23.21 21.90 9.33
CA ASN A 302 24.18 21.73 10.42
C ASN A 302 25.04 22.99 10.68
N HIS A 303 25.19 23.83 9.66
CA HIS A 303 25.91 25.11 9.65
C HIS A 303 25.13 26.11 8.80
N TYR A 304 25.43 27.41 8.94
CA TYR A 304 24.73 28.47 8.21
C TYR A 304 24.85 28.28 6.69
N ILE A 305 23.74 28.47 5.99
CA ILE A 305 23.65 28.30 4.54
C ILE A 305 23.51 29.67 3.88
N HIS A 306 24.54 30.09 3.15
CA HIS A 306 24.47 31.28 2.31
C HIS A 306 23.59 31.01 1.07
N PRO A 307 22.84 31.99 0.53
CA PRO A 307 22.03 31.80 -0.68
C PRO A 307 22.80 31.24 -1.89
N SER A 308 24.12 31.48 -1.97
CA SER A 308 24.97 30.91 -3.02
C SER A 308 25.18 29.39 -2.96
N PHE A 309 24.72 28.69 -1.91
CA PHE A 309 24.59 27.21 -1.92
C PHE A 309 23.39 26.73 -2.75
N LEU A 310 22.38 27.58 -2.90
CA LEU A 310 21.14 27.28 -3.63
C LEU A 310 21.15 27.86 -5.04
N PHE A 311 21.92 28.92 -5.28
CA PHE A 311 21.84 29.76 -6.47
C PHE A 311 23.20 30.21 -7.00
N SER A 312 23.36 30.16 -8.32
CA SER A 312 24.53 30.67 -9.02
C SER A 312 24.41 32.16 -9.33
N LYS A 313 25.13 33.02 -8.61
CA LYS A 313 25.23 34.46 -8.93
C LYS A 313 25.72 34.69 -10.37
N ASP A 314 26.75 33.95 -10.78
CA ASP A 314 27.40 34.05 -12.10
C ASP A 314 26.45 33.69 -13.26
N GLU A 315 25.38 32.93 -13.00
CA GLU A 315 24.45 32.40 -14.00
C GLU A 315 23.02 32.89 -13.71
N ASN A 316 22.85 34.21 -13.53
CA ASN A 316 21.56 34.89 -13.31
C ASN A 316 20.68 34.27 -12.18
N PHE A 317 21.33 33.94 -11.06
CA PHE A 317 20.70 33.27 -9.91
C PHE A 317 20.02 31.94 -10.28
N SER A 318 20.60 31.18 -11.21
CA SER A 318 20.11 29.83 -11.56
C SER A 318 20.23 28.87 -10.37
N PRO A 319 19.25 27.98 -10.16
CA PRO A 319 19.35 26.89 -9.19
C PRO A 319 20.66 26.10 -9.31
N ILE A 320 21.22 25.68 -8.18
CA ILE A 320 22.36 24.75 -8.12
C ILE A 320 21.84 23.33 -7.88
N ILE A 321 22.36 22.35 -8.62
CA ILE A 321 22.22 20.92 -8.26
C ILE A 321 23.57 20.26 -8.04
N TYR A 322 23.65 19.53 -6.92
CA TYR A 322 24.82 18.79 -6.52
C TYR A 322 24.71 17.33 -7.01
N LYS A 323 25.46 16.98 -8.05
CA LYS A 323 25.58 15.59 -8.57
C LYS A 323 26.78 14.91 -7.92
N ASN A 324 26.62 13.66 -7.45
CA ASN A 324 27.74 12.88 -6.94
C ASN A 324 28.49 12.14 -8.07
N ASN A 325 29.67 11.59 -7.77
CA ASN A 325 30.54 10.97 -8.78
C ASN A 325 30.08 9.58 -9.25
N ASN A 326 29.04 9.00 -8.67
CA ASN A 326 28.62 7.64 -9.00
C ASN A 326 27.65 7.67 -10.19
N THR A 327 27.91 6.84 -11.19
CA THR A 327 27.00 6.62 -12.33
C THR A 327 26.02 5.50 -12.05
N LEU A 328 24.88 5.51 -12.74
CA LEU A 328 24.05 4.33 -12.90
C LEU A 328 24.72 3.37 -13.91
N ASN A 329 25.29 2.27 -13.41
CA ASN A 329 25.79 1.17 -14.24
C ASN A 329 25.04 -0.12 -13.89
N VAL A 330 24.10 -0.52 -14.75
CA VAL A 330 23.25 -1.70 -14.57
C VAL A 330 22.75 -2.22 -15.92
N SER A 331 22.78 -3.53 -16.12
CA SER A 331 22.27 -4.17 -17.33
C SER A 331 20.76 -4.43 -17.26
N GLN A 332 20.07 -4.42 -18.40
CA GLN A 332 18.64 -4.70 -18.51
C GLN A 332 18.24 -6.04 -17.87
N ASN A 333 19.07 -7.08 -18.04
CA ASN A 333 18.86 -8.39 -17.38
C ASN A 333 18.90 -8.28 -15.85
N SER A 334 19.75 -7.40 -15.30
CA SER A 334 19.78 -7.14 -13.85
C SER A 334 18.52 -6.43 -13.39
N ILE A 335 18.01 -5.46 -14.18
CA ILE A 335 16.74 -4.77 -13.92
C ILE A 335 15.58 -5.75 -13.90
N LEU A 336 15.42 -6.60 -14.93
CA LEU A 336 14.36 -7.61 -14.98
C LEU A 336 14.41 -8.57 -13.78
N ASN A 337 15.61 -8.97 -13.35
CA ASN A 337 15.87 -9.76 -12.15
C ASN A 337 15.62 -9.02 -10.82
N PHE A 338 15.69 -7.69 -10.79
CA PHE A 338 15.32 -6.87 -9.63
C PHE A 338 13.80 -6.69 -9.54
N ILE A 339 13.13 -6.47 -10.67
CA ILE A 339 11.66 -6.36 -10.77
C ILE A 339 10.99 -7.68 -10.38
N SER A 340 11.43 -8.82 -10.95
CA SER A 340 10.85 -10.14 -10.65
C SER A 340 11.05 -10.60 -9.20
N LYS A 341 12.00 -9.98 -8.48
CA LYS A 341 12.27 -10.22 -7.05
C LYS A 341 11.71 -9.14 -6.13
N GLY A 342 11.08 -8.09 -6.66
CA GLY A 342 10.54 -6.97 -5.89
C GLY A 342 11.60 -6.24 -5.05
N LYS A 343 12.80 -5.97 -5.59
CA LYS A 343 13.94 -5.42 -4.84
C LYS A 343 14.68 -4.30 -5.57
N LYS A 344 15.25 -3.35 -4.81
CA LYS A 344 15.97 -2.16 -5.33
C LYS A 344 15.09 -1.25 -6.22
N MET A 345 13.86 -0.97 -5.80
CA MET A 345 12.91 -0.15 -6.57
C MET A 345 13.48 1.21 -6.97
N PHE A 346 14.22 1.91 -6.10
CA PHE A 346 14.89 3.15 -6.52
C PHE A 346 15.78 2.97 -7.76
N LEU A 347 16.56 1.89 -7.83
CA LEU A 347 17.51 1.66 -8.91
C LEU A 347 16.83 1.29 -10.24
N THR A 348 15.71 0.58 -10.21
CA THR A 348 14.90 0.33 -11.43
C THR A 348 14.26 1.61 -11.93
N ASN A 349 13.80 2.47 -11.03
CA ASN A 349 13.16 3.73 -11.36
C ASN A 349 14.19 4.72 -11.94
N CYS A 350 15.40 4.77 -11.37
CA CYS A 350 16.53 5.49 -11.97
C CYS A 350 16.87 4.98 -13.37
N TYR A 351 16.82 3.66 -13.62
CA TYR A 351 17.04 3.09 -14.95
C TYR A 351 15.98 3.50 -15.97
N PHE A 352 14.69 3.40 -15.65
CA PHE A 352 13.66 3.90 -16.57
C PHE A 352 13.73 5.42 -16.78
N THR A 353 14.25 6.17 -15.80
CA THR A 353 14.52 7.60 -15.94
C THR A 353 15.72 7.88 -16.86
N ASP A 354 16.83 7.14 -16.73
CA ASP A 354 17.99 7.19 -17.63
C ASP A 354 17.61 6.92 -19.09
N GLN A 355 16.85 5.85 -19.33
CA GLN A 355 16.39 5.50 -20.66
C GLN A 355 15.43 6.56 -21.25
N LEU A 356 14.66 7.25 -20.40
CA LEU A 356 13.78 8.34 -20.81
C LEU A 356 14.57 9.61 -21.18
N ILE A 357 15.55 10.00 -20.38
CA ILE A 357 16.45 11.14 -20.67
C ILE A 357 17.20 10.88 -22.00
N LYS A 358 17.71 9.66 -22.20
CA LYS A 358 18.40 9.25 -23.44
C LYS A 358 17.53 9.26 -24.68
N LYS A 359 16.25 8.91 -24.53
CA LYS A 359 15.25 8.99 -25.60
C LYS A 359 14.96 10.44 -25.98
N TYR A 360 14.79 11.31 -24.99
CA TYR A 360 14.29 12.67 -25.20
C TYR A 360 15.38 13.69 -25.55
N PHE A 361 16.54 13.69 -24.88
CA PHE A 361 17.51 14.78 -25.00
C PHE A 361 18.87 14.37 -25.57
N ASP A 362 19.49 13.31 -25.04
CA ASP A 362 20.90 12.99 -25.33
C ASP A 362 21.17 11.48 -25.18
N LYS A 363 21.45 10.80 -26.28
CA LYS A 363 21.68 9.34 -26.31
C LYS A 363 22.91 8.91 -25.51
N GLU A 364 23.91 9.78 -25.42
CA GLU A 364 25.18 9.55 -24.71
C GLU A 364 25.13 10.01 -23.24
N PHE A 365 23.96 10.46 -22.77
CA PHE A 365 23.73 10.96 -21.41
C PHE A 365 24.27 10.02 -20.33
N LYS A 366 25.00 10.58 -19.37
CA LYS A 366 25.61 9.84 -18.26
C LYS A 366 24.85 10.16 -16.97
N TYR A 367 23.97 9.25 -16.58
CA TYR A 367 23.17 9.36 -15.36
C TYR A 367 24.07 9.29 -14.12
N PHE A 368 24.34 10.46 -13.53
CA PHE A 368 24.94 10.61 -12.21
C PHE A 368 23.85 10.79 -11.16
N TYR A 369 24.04 10.21 -9.98
CA TYR A 369 23.07 10.38 -8.90
C TYR A 369 23.11 11.81 -8.34
N ILE A 370 21.95 12.49 -8.32
CA ILE A 370 21.76 13.75 -7.61
C ILE A 370 21.79 13.47 -6.10
N HIS A 371 22.44 14.34 -5.33
CA HIS A 371 22.45 14.24 -3.88
C HIS A 371 21.05 14.40 -3.28
N HIS A 372 20.76 13.62 -2.25
CA HIS A 372 19.61 13.86 -1.37
C HIS A 372 19.93 15.11 -0.55
N SER A 373 19.35 16.25 -0.95
CA SER A 373 19.72 17.57 -0.46
C SER A 373 18.63 18.57 -0.81
N ILE A 374 18.75 19.78 -0.26
CA ILE A 374 17.86 20.91 -0.58
C ILE A 374 17.80 21.08 -2.10
N TYR A 375 16.57 21.19 -2.62
CA TYR A 375 16.28 21.38 -4.03
C TYR A 375 15.74 22.78 -4.28
N VAL A 376 15.86 23.25 -5.52
CA VAL A 376 15.25 24.52 -5.94
C VAL A 376 14.61 24.32 -7.31
N LEU A 377 13.32 24.66 -7.38
CA LEU A 377 12.44 24.31 -8.48
C LEU A 377 11.80 25.58 -9.06
N TYR A 378 11.52 25.57 -10.36
CA TYR A 378 10.88 26.67 -11.08
C TYR A 378 9.40 26.33 -11.28
N ARG A 379 8.49 27.05 -10.61
CA ARG A 379 7.04 26.89 -10.71
C ARG A 379 6.56 26.81 -12.16
N ASP A 380 7.03 27.73 -12.99
CA ASP A 380 6.55 27.91 -14.37
C ASP A 380 6.91 26.75 -15.31
N LEU A 381 7.95 25.97 -14.98
CA LEU A 381 8.44 24.87 -15.81
C LEU A 381 7.67 23.56 -15.59
N PHE A 382 6.82 23.47 -14.56
CA PHE A 382 6.11 22.23 -14.23
C PHE A 382 5.03 21.84 -15.25
N GLU A 383 4.22 22.78 -15.75
CA GLU A 383 3.24 22.45 -16.79
C GLU A 383 3.91 22.12 -18.14
N PRO A 384 4.90 22.89 -18.65
CA PRO A 384 5.76 22.49 -19.76
C PRO A 384 6.34 21.07 -19.63
N PHE A 385 6.88 20.74 -18.46
CA PHE A 385 7.42 19.43 -18.12
C PHE A 385 6.36 18.31 -18.14
N ARG A 386 5.19 18.55 -17.50
CA ARG A 386 4.05 17.62 -17.51
C ARG A 386 3.50 17.40 -18.92
N LEU A 387 3.52 18.41 -19.79
CA LEU A 387 3.06 18.33 -21.18
C LEU A 387 4.02 17.52 -22.06
N LEU A 388 5.33 17.73 -21.95
CA LEU A 388 6.34 17.00 -22.73
C LEU A 388 6.33 15.49 -22.40
N PHE A 389 6.19 15.14 -21.12
CA PHE A 389 6.21 13.75 -20.63
C PHE A 389 4.81 13.18 -20.33
N LYS A 390 3.75 13.78 -20.88
CA LYS A 390 2.34 13.44 -20.61
C LYS A 390 2.00 11.95 -20.74
N LYS A 391 2.67 11.23 -21.65
CA LYS A 391 2.50 9.79 -21.86
C LYS A 391 3.32 8.97 -20.87
N GLU A 392 4.58 9.30 -20.67
CA GLU A 392 5.48 8.56 -19.79
C GLU A 392 5.18 8.74 -18.30
N LEU A 393 4.56 9.86 -17.91
CA LEU A 393 4.07 10.08 -16.54
C LEU A 393 2.77 9.34 -16.21
N GLN A 394 2.12 8.65 -17.17
CA GLN A 394 0.87 7.91 -16.92
C GLN A 394 1.00 6.85 -15.81
N SER A 395 2.16 6.20 -15.66
CA SER A 395 2.41 5.29 -14.54
C SER A 395 2.40 6.03 -13.20
N ASN A 396 3.21 7.10 -13.06
CA ASN A 396 3.25 7.93 -11.85
C ASN A 396 1.86 8.50 -11.48
N LEU A 397 1.07 8.92 -12.47
CA LEU A 397 -0.23 9.56 -12.26
C LEU A 397 -1.39 8.58 -11.98
N SER A 398 -1.23 7.28 -12.28
CA SER A 398 -2.27 6.25 -12.09
C SER A 398 -1.96 5.30 -10.93
N ASP A 399 -0.68 4.94 -10.72
CA ASP A 399 -0.28 4.08 -9.62
C ASP A 399 -0.30 4.85 -8.28
N ARG A 400 -1.18 4.42 -7.37
CA ARG A 400 -1.34 4.99 -6.01
C ARG A 400 -0.09 4.86 -5.13
N PHE A 401 0.85 3.98 -5.50
CA PHE A 401 2.12 3.76 -4.80
C PHE A 401 3.29 3.74 -5.78
N ARG A 402 4.49 4.07 -5.29
CA ARG A 402 5.72 3.90 -6.07
C ARG A 402 5.87 2.43 -6.47
N ASN A 403 6.13 2.20 -7.75
CA ASN A 403 6.35 0.89 -8.35
C ASN A 403 7.66 0.85 -9.14
N HIS A 404 8.07 -0.34 -9.58
CA HIS A 404 9.34 -0.59 -10.27
C HIS A 404 9.52 0.11 -11.64
N TYR A 405 8.43 0.63 -12.21
CA TYR A 405 8.39 1.34 -13.49
C TYR A 405 7.98 2.82 -13.33
N SER A 406 7.89 3.33 -12.10
CA SER A 406 7.68 4.76 -11.86
C SER A 406 8.95 5.55 -12.22
N ILE A 407 8.79 6.72 -12.80
CA ILE A 407 9.90 7.64 -13.12
C ILE A 407 10.31 8.42 -11.86
N GLN A 408 11.61 8.71 -11.71
CA GLN A 408 12.13 9.60 -10.67
C GLN A 408 11.89 11.07 -11.07
N THR A 409 10.88 11.71 -10.48
CA THR A 409 10.37 13.01 -10.96
C THR A 409 11.43 14.10 -10.92
N LEU A 410 12.10 14.33 -9.79
CA LEU A 410 13.13 15.37 -9.68
C LEU A 410 14.31 15.14 -10.63
N TYR A 411 14.68 13.88 -10.88
CA TYR A 411 15.76 13.52 -11.80
C TYR A 411 15.42 13.84 -13.26
N LEU A 412 14.19 13.50 -13.70
CA LEU A 412 13.72 13.85 -15.04
C LEU A 412 13.50 15.36 -15.17
N TYR A 413 12.95 16.00 -14.14
CA TYR A 413 12.73 17.45 -14.09
C TYR A 413 14.04 18.22 -14.23
N TYR A 414 15.09 17.85 -13.49
CA TYR A 414 16.37 18.53 -13.60
C TYR A 414 17.07 18.28 -14.93
N ALA A 415 16.94 17.08 -15.52
CA ALA A 415 17.40 16.84 -16.90
C ALA A 415 16.60 17.67 -17.92
N TYR A 416 15.30 17.86 -17.71
CA TYR A 416 14.46 18.76 -18.52
C TYR A 416 14.94 20.21 -18.41
N VAL A 417 15.24 20.74 -17.22
CA VAL A 417 15.81 22.10 -17.09
C VAL A 417 17.19 22.18 -17.76
N GLU A 418 18.07 21.21 -17.50
CA GLU A 418 19.45 21.17 -18.01
C GLU A 418 19.54 21.12 -19.54
N TYR A 419 18.67 20.36 -20.22
CA TYR A 419 18.68 20.23 -21.67
C TYR A 419 17.65 21.14 -22.35
N ALA A 420 16.36 21.05 -22.00
CA ALA A 420 15.29 21.69 -22.75
C ALA A 420 15.43 23.23 -22.80
N THR A 421 15.90 23.84 -21.71
CA THR A 421 16.11 25.31 -21.61
C THR A 421 17.47 25.79 -22.16
N SER A 422 18.32 24.88 -22.65
CA SER A 422 19.62 25.25 -23.24
C SER A 422 19.52 25.90 -24.64
N ASN A 423 18.34 25.90 -25.24
CA ASN A 423 18.05 26.60 -26.51
C ASN A 423 17.54 28.01 -26.22
N GLU A 424 18.18 29.03 -26.81
CA GLU A 424 17.80 30.45 -26.68
C GLU A 424 16.35 30.76 -27.06
N LYS A 425 15.70 29.87 -27.84
CA LYS A 425 14.30 29.98 -28.26
C LYS A 425 13.33 29.20 -27.38
N PHE A 426 13.75 28.67 -26.23
CA PHE A 426 12.84 28.08 -25.24
C PHE A 426 11.77 29.10 -24.81
N PRO A 427 10.47 28.74 -24.75
CA PRO A 427 9.88 27.40 -24.89
C PRO A 427 9.49 27.00 -26.33
N LEU A 428 9.63 27.89 -27.30
CA LEU A 428 9.22 27.65 -28.71
C LEU A 428 10.07 26.58 -29.40
N GLN A 429 11.30 26.36 -28.93
CA GLN A 429 12.17 25.26 -29.34
C GLN A 429 12.94 24.73 -28.13
N MET A 430 12.99 23.40 -27.97
CA MET A 430 13.78 22.75 -26.91
C MET A 430 15.26 22.64 -27.31
N GLY A 431 16.13 22.53 -26.31
CA GLY A 431 17.52 22.11 -26.47
C GLY A 431 17.70 20.60 -26.28
N GLY A 432 18.29 19.93 -27.28
CA GLY A 432 18.48 18.49 -27.29
C GLY A 432 18.81 17.94 -28.69
N GLU A 433 19.29 16.69 -28.73
CA GLU A 433 19.53 15.91 -29.95
C GLU A 433 18.58 14.70 -30.07
N GLY A 434 17.62 14.57 -29.15
CA GLY A 434 16.67 13.45 -29.10
C GLY A 434 15.38 13.71 -29.87
N ILE A 435 14.27 13.17 -29.36
CA ILE A 435 12.95 13.36 -29.99
C ILE A 435 12.27 14.67 -29.62
N ASP A 436 12.77 15.38 -28.59
CA ASP A 436 12.27 16.67 -28.13
C ASP A 436 12.39 17.77 -29.21
N ARG A 437 13.45 17.71 -30.03
CA ARG A 437 13.72 18.58 -31.18
C ARG A 437 12.64 18.52 -32.28
N LYS A 438 11.69 17.59 -32.19
CA LYS A 438 10.51 17.46 -33.06
C LYS A 438 9.18 17.80 -32.36
N TYR A 439 9.23 18.45 -31.20
CA TYR A 439 8.02 18.83 -30.45
C TYR A 439 7.40 20.10 -31.03
N GLU A 440 6.26 19.96 -31.72
CA GLU A 440 5.52 21.06 -32.38
C GLU A 440 4.36 21.60 -31.52
N GLY A 441 4.38 21.36 -30.20
CA GLY A 441 3.31 21.80 -29.29
C GLY A 441 3.49 23.23 -28.77
N THR A 442 2.39 23.96 -28.61
CA THR A 442 2.34 25.31 -28.01
C THR A 442 2.55 25.24 -26.50
N ILE A 443 3.80 25.16 -26.06
CA ILE A 443 4.17 25.32 -24.65
C ILE A 443 4.20 26.82 -24.32
N GLU A 444 3.14 27.28 -23.67
CA GLU A 444 3.02 28.63 -23.16
C GLU A 444 3.55 28.69 -21.71
N LEU A 445 4.48 29.62 -21.45
CA LEU A 445 4.86 30.02 -20.10
C LEU A 445 3.91 31.12 -19.60
N PRO A 446 3.72 31.29 -18.28
CA PRO A 446 2.88 32.36 -17.73
C PRO A 446 3.26 33.73 -18.30
N ALA A 447 2.25 34.48 -18.76
CA ALA A 447 2.43 35.79 -19.39
C ALA A 447 2.94 36.87 -18.41
N ASN A 448 2.67 36.69 -17.11
CA ASN A 448 3.05 37.58 -16.02
C ASN A 448 4.32 37.17 -15.27
N ARG A 449 5.09 36.19 -15.78
CA ARG A 449 6.34 35.73 -15.16
C ARG A 449 7.38 36.85 -15.08
N THR A 450 8.17 36.88 -14.01
CA THR A 450 9.35 37.75 -13.90
C THR A 450 10.58 37.10 -14.52
N ILE A 451 10.69 35.78 -14.46
CA ILE A 451 11.82 35.00 -14.97
C ILE A 451 11.75 34.90 -16.50
N GLN A 452 12.75 35.48 -17.18
CA GLN A 452 12.86 35.41 -18.65
C GLN A 452 13.85 34.37 -19.16
N TYR A 453 14.80 33.94 -18.31
CA TYR A 453 15.80 32.95 -18.63
C TYR A 453 15.82 31.86 -17.57
N TYR A 454 15.72 30.61 -18.01
CA TYR A 454 15.76 29.43 -17.16
C TYR A 454 17.05 28.66 -17.49
N SER A 455 17.78 28.23 -16.46
CA SER A 455 18.99 27.41 -16.58
C SER A 455 19.35 26.84 -15.20
N ILE A 456 20.40 26.03 -15.12
CA ILE A 456 20.75 25.30 -13.90
C ILE A 456 22.25 25.03 -13.79
N ARG A 457 22.85 25.31 -12.63
CA ARG A 457 24.28 25.06 -12.39
C ARG A 457 24.50 23.68 -11.84
N VAL A 458 25.22 22.85 -12.59
CA VAL A 458 25.59 21.50 -12.17
C VAL A 458 26.94 21.53 -11.45
N ILE A 459 26.93 21.33 -10.14
CA ILE A 459 28.15 21.11 -9.36
C ILE A 459 28.32 19.61 -9.15
N GLN A 460 29.34 19.05 -9.80
CA GLN A 460 29.73 17.65 -9.69
C GLN A 460 31.13 17.52 -9.07
N GLY A 461 31.32 16.50 -8.24
CA GLY A 461 32.64 16.15 -7.73
C GLY A 461 32.59 15.36 -6.43
N ALA A 462 33.66 14.62 -6.12
CA ALA A 462 33.80 13.93 -4.83
C ALA A 462 33.77 14.91 -3.64
N ILE A 463 34.10 16.18 -3.88
CA ILE A 463 33.94 17.29 -2.94
C ILE A 463 32.50 17.52 -2.49
N THR A 464 31.48 17.31 -3.32
CA THR A 464 30.07 17.46 -2.91
C THR A 464 29.71 16.51 -1.75
N ASN A 465 30.25 15.28 -1.79
CA ASN A 465 30.11 14.28 -0.72
C ASN A 465 30.75 14.71 0.62
N LYS A 466 31.55 15.78 0.64
CA LYS A 466 32.15 16.36 1.85
C LYS A 466 31.10 17.16 2.63
N TYR A 467 30.32 17.97 1.92
CA TYR A 467 29.36 18.94 2.45
C TYR A 467 27.94 18.38 2.62
N ILE A 468 27.54 17.41 1.80
CA ILE A 468 26.21 16.79 1.84
C ILE A 468 26.35 15.32 2.28
N LYS A 469 25.55 14.88 3.27
CA LYS A 469 25.63 13.53 3.84
C LYS A 469 24.28 12.80 3.91
N PHE A 470 24.14 11.78 3.08
CA PHE A 470 23.09 10.78 3.24
C PHE A 470 23.37 9.83 4.40
N GLY A 471 22.37 9.60 5.25
CA GLY A 471 22.39 8.75 6.43
C GLY A 471 21.30 7.68 6.43
N LYS A 472 21.42 6.74 7.36
CA LYS A 472 20.47 5.63 7.56
C LYS A 472 20.38 5.30 9.04
N ILE A 473 19.21 5.43 9.66
CA ILE A 473 18.99 4.97 11.04
C ILE A 473 18.66 3.48 11.00
N LYS A 474 19.38 2.66 11.77
CA LYS A 474 19.31 1.20 11.71
C LYS A 474 18.97 0.61 13.09
N ASN A 475 18.57 -0.67 13.12
CA ASN A 475 18.50 -1.46 14.37
C ASN A 475 19.91 -1.85 14.90
N ASP A 476 20.87 -0.92 14.88
CA ASP A 476 22.25 -1.09 15.37
C ASP A 476 22.71 0.21 16.06
N SER A 477 22.61 0.23 17.39
CA SER A 477 23.01 1.35 18.25
C SER A 477 24.46 1.80 18.06
N LYS A 478 25.37 0.88 17.67
CA LYS A 478 26.78 1.19 17.45
C LYS A 478 27.01 1.86 16.11
N ALA A 479 26.26 1.45 15.07
CA ALA A 479 26.24 2.15 13.79
C ALA A 479 25.59 3.54 13.93
N ASN A 480 24.42 3.62 14.57
CA ASN A 480 23.70 4.87 14.84
C ASN A 480 24.60 5.86 15.58
N LYS A 481 25.15 5.46 16.75
CA LYS A 481 26.04 6.32 17.56
C LYS A 481 27.25 6.82 16.78
N LYS A 482 27.94 5.95 16.04
CA LYS A 482 29.09 6.36 15.21
C LYS A 482 28.70 7.37 14.12
N TYR A 483 27.49 7.25 13.56
CA TYR A 483 26.99 8.20 12.56
C TYR A 483 26.60 9.54 13.21
N PHE A 484 25.90 9.51 14.34
CA PHE A 484 25.54 10.70 15.13
C PHE A 484 26.77 11.48 15.61
N GLU A 485 27.78 10.79 16.14
CA GLU A 485 29.07 11.39 16.50
C GLU A 485 29.75 12.05 15.29
N ARG A 486 29.63 11.47 14.09
CA ARG A 486 30.15 12.05 12.85
C ARG A 486 29.42 13.32 12.41
N ILE A 487 28.09 13.38 12.51
CA ILE A 487 27.35 14.62 12.18
C ILE A 487 27.70 15.73 13.18
N LYS A 488 27.79 15.38 14.48
CA LYS A 488 28.08 16.31 15.58
C LYS A 488 29.48 16.93 15.57
N SER A 489 30.48 16.25 15.01
CA SER A 489 31.90 16.63 15.14
C SER A 489 32.57 17.13 13.86
N HIS A 490 31.85 17.17 12.72
CA HIS A 490 32.46 17.43 11.41
C HIS A 490 32.11 18.86 10.92
N PRO A 491 33.05 19.82 10.98
CA PRO A 491 32.80 21.26 10.78
C PRO A 491 32.59 21.67 9.31
N GLU A 492 32.20 20.71 8.47
CA GLU A 492 32.14 20.87 7.01
C GLU A 492 30.88 20.25 6.40
N ILE A 493 30.09 19.50 7.17
CA ILE A 493 28.78 19.02 6.73
C ILE A 493 27.84 20.22 6.78
N LEU A 494 27.34 20.68 5.64
CA LEU A 494 26.32 21.73 5.56
C LEU A 494 24.92 21.14 5.73
N VAL A 495 24.64 20.06 4.99
CA VAL A 495 23.34 19.40 4.91
C VAL A 495 23.50 17.90 5.17
N TYR A 496 22.60 17.32 5.94
CA TYR A 496 22.52 15.86 6.15
C TYR A 496 21.07 15.39 6.22
N ASN A 497 20.86 14.10 5.96
CA ASN A 497 19.53 13.48 5.95
C ASN A 497 19.56 12.04 6.46
N PHE A 498 18.41 11.43 6.76
CA PHE A 498 18.30 10.08 7.31
C PHE A 498 17.17 9.25 6.69
N ASN A 499 17.53 8.17 5.99
CA ASN A 499 16.56 7.15 5.61
C ASN A 499 16.25 6.19 6.78
N ASP A 500 14.98 5.86 6.96
CA ASP A 500 14.50 5.00 8.03
C ASP A 500 14.65 3.51 7.68
N GLU A 501 15.62 2.86 8.32
CA GLU A 501 15.91 1.41 8.19
C GLU A 501 15.84 0.68 9.54
N TYR A 502 15.20 1.30 10.54
CA TYR A 502 14.92 0.70 11.84
C TYR A 502 13.46 0.26 12.00
N SER A 503 13.23 -0.58 13.01
CA SER A 503 11.91 -1.06 13.43
C SER A 503 11.78 -1.22 14.95
N SER A 504 12.83 -0.91 15.71
CA SER A 504 12.86 -1.02 17.17
C SER A 504 12.70 0.34 17.84
N CYS A 505 11.97 0.38 18.95
CA CYS A 505 11.82 1.61 19.73
C CYS A 505 13.17 2.12 20.26
N GLN A 506 14.16 1.24 20.46
CA GLN A 506 15.52 1.62 20.86
C GLN A 506 16.18 2.56 19.84
N ALA A 507 16.06 2.27 18.54
CA ALA A 507 16.59 3.12 17.48
C ALA A 507 15.80 4.45 17.35
N LEU A 508 14.48 4.42 17.56
CA LEU A 508 13.67 5.63 17.68
C LEU A 508 14.18 6.51 18.83
N TYR A 509 14.38 5.96 20.03
CA TYR A 509 14.80 6.74 21.20
C TYR A 509 16.20 7.34 21.04
N GLU A 510 17.13 6.60 20.43
CA GLU A 510 18.46 7.10 20.06
C GLU A 510 18.39 8.25 19.05
N PHE A 511 17.49 8.16 18.06
CA PHE A 511 17.30 9.19 17.05
C PHE A 511 16.59 10.43 17.61
N THR A 512 15.58 10.25 18.46
CA THR A 512 14.95 11.34 19.23
C THR A 512 15.96 12.03 20.14
N GLU A 513 16.83 11.30 20.86
CA GLU A 513 17.92 11.91 21.63
C GLU A 513 18.87 12.71 20.71
N PHE A 514 19.27 12.14 19.57
CA PHE A 514 20.15 12.82 18.61
C PHE A 514 19.55 14.15 18.13
N LEU A 515 18.30 14.14 17.65
CA LEU A 515 17.62 15.31 17.09
C LEU A 515 17.44 16.41 18.15
N LEU A 516 16.90 16.08 19.33
CA LEU A 516 16.76 16.99 20.48
C LEU A 516 18.07 17.66 20.89
N THR A 517 19.19 16.94 20.79
CA THR A 517 20.51 17.43 21.22
C THR A 517 21.35 17.99 20.08
N GLN A 518 20.82 18.01 18.84
CA GLN A 518 21.43 18.68 17.69
C GLN A 518 20.74 20.03 17.41
N HIS A 519 19.41 20.04 17.47
CA HIS A 519 18.56 21.23 17.26
C HIS A 519 17.70 21.51 18.50
N PRO A 520 18.32 21.90 19.63
CA PRO A 520 17.61 22.10 20.89
C PRO A 520 16.74 23.36 20.90
N GLU A 521 17.16 24.41 20.18
CA GLU A 521 16.44 25.67 20.11
C GLU A 521 15.08 25.48 19.41
N PRO A 522 13.96 25.89 20.03
CA PRO A 522 12.63 25.78 19.43
C PRO A 522 12.41 26.81 18.33
N SER A 523 11.61 26.44 17.33
CA SER A 523 11.24 27.33 16.22
C SER A 523 10.04 28.23 16.57
N SER A 524 9.88 29.34 15.84
CA SER A 524 8.72 30.24 15.96
C SER A 524 7.40 29.59 15.50
N PHE A 525 7.48 28.38 14.95
CA PHE A 525 6.38 27.58 14.43
C PHE A 525 5.86 26.53 15.44
N GLU A 526 6.37 26.48 16.67
CA GLU A 526 6.01 25.47 17.67
C GLU A 526 5.04 25.98 18.75
N LYS A 527 4.16 25.08 19.22
CA LYS A 527 3.24 25.35 20.34
C LYS A 527 3.98 25.40 21.68
N SER A 528 3.65 26.37 22.52
CA SER A 528 4.33 26.64 23.80
C SER A 528 4.33 25.48 24.81
N ASN A 529 3.32 24.60 24.78
CA ASN A 529 3.27 23.40 25.62
C ASN A 529 4.29 22.32 25.18
N TYR A 530 4.50 22.14 23.87
CA TYR A 530 5.53 21.24 23.33
C TYR A 530 6.94 21.78 23.63
N ILE A 531 7.16 23.09 23.43
CA ILE A 531 8.40 23.77 23.83
C ILE A 531 8.68 23.59 25.33
N SER A 532 7.67 23.78 26.18
CA SER A 532 7.80 23.59 27.64
C SER A 532 8.11 22.14 28.04
N LEU A 533 7.59 21.16 27.30
CA LEU A 533 7.89 19.74 27.52
C LEU A 533 9.35 19.42 27.13
N GLU A 534 9.79 19.88 25.96
CA GLU A 534 11.14 19.58 25.44
C GLU A 534 12.24 20.30 26.23
N ASN A 535 12.04 21.56 26.62
CA ASN A 535 13.02 22.27 27.45
C ASN A 535 13.24 21.56 28.80
N LYS A 536 12.21 20.92 29.38
CA LYS A 536 12.31 20.08 30.59
C LYS A 536 13.06 18.76 30.36
N LEU A 537 13.02 18.20 29.15
CA LEU A 537 13.80 17.01 28.78
C LEU A 537 15.25 17.39 28.45
N TYR A 538 15.46 18.38 27.59
CA TYR A 538 16.79 18.85 27.18
C TYR A 538 17.64 19.25 28.38
N SER A 539 17.07 19.97 29.35
CA SER A 539 17.73 20.30 30.62
C SER A 539 18.26 19.07 31.38
N LYS A 540 17.51 17.95 31.37
CA LYS A 540 17.93 16.68 31.99
C LYS A 540 19.00 15.97 31.17
N LEU A 541 18.86 15.94 29.84
CA LEU A 541 19.84 15.34 28.93
C LEU A 541 21.19 16.08 29.00
N ALA A 542 21.18 17.42 29.02
CA ALA A 542 22.36 18.24 29.20
C ALA A 542 23.05 17.97 30.54
N ALA A 543 22.30 17.94 31.65
CA ALA A 543 22.85 17.60 32.97
C ALA A 543 23.50 16.19 33.00
N ILE A 544 22.87 15.19 32.39
CA ILE A 544 23.40 13.83 32.28
C ILE A 544 24.69 13.80 31.43
N ASN A 545 24.71 14.53 30.32
CA ASN A 545 25.88 14.62 29.45
C ASN A 545 27.07 15.30 30.16
N ASN A 546 26.82 16.37 30.91
CA ASN A 546 27.86 17.06 31.70
C ASN A 546 28.43 16.15 32.79
N ILE A 547 27.58 15.43 33.53
CA ILE A 547 28.02 14.42 34.52
C ILE A 547 28.88 13.33 33.85
N SER A 548 28.51 12.91 32.63
CA SER A 548 29.27 11.92 31.85
C SER A 548 30.62 12.47 31.37
N SER A 549 30.71 13.73 30.96
CA SER A 549 31.97 14.36 30.55
C SER A 549 32.91 14.59 31.73
N ASP A 550 32.40 15.13 32.84
CA ASP A 550 33.20 15.45 34.04
C ASP A 550 33.89 14.20 34.60
N ILE A 551 33.14 13.10 34.70
CA ILE A 551 33.68 11.81 35.18
C ILE A 551 34.69 11.25 34.17
N SER A 552 34.45 11.39 32.86
CA SER A 552 35.35 10.89 31.81
C SER A 552 36.63 11.74 31.65
N SER A 553 36.61 13.03 32.01
CA SER A 553 37.76 13.95 31.93
C SER A 553 38.54 14.10 33.24
N SER A 554 37.99 13.62 34.36
CA SER A 554 38.59 13.80 35.69
C SER A 554 39.97 13.14 35.81
N LYS A 555 41.03 13.96 35.83
CA LYS A 555 42.44 13.53 35.99
C LYS A 555 42.75 12.78 37.31
N LYS A 556 41.82 12.73 38.27
CA LYS A 556 41.93 11.95 39.52
C LYS A 556 41.35 10.54 39.30
N SER A 557 42.11 9.67 38.63
CA SER A 557 41.70 8.32 38.23
C SER A 557 41.61 7.31 39.39
N ILE A 558 40.64 7.51 40.31
CA ILE A 558 40.20 6.49 41.28
C ILE A 558 39.36 5.40 40.57
N TYR A 559 38.84 5.71 39.38
CA TYR A 559 38.03 4.82 38.55
C TYR A 559 38.83 4.32 37.35
N ASN A 560 38.86 3.00 37.16
CA ASN A 560 39.40 2.38 35.95
C ASN A 560 38.41 2.50 34.78
N LYS A 561 38.90 2.28 33.55
CA LYS A 561 38.11 2.42 32.31
C LYS A 561 36.81 1.59 32.32
N SER A 562 36.81 0.42 32.98
CA SER A 562 35.60 -0.42 33.11
C SER A 562 34.56 0.19 34.05
N LYS A 563 34.93 0.78 35.19
CA LYS A 563 33.99 1.50 36.08
C LYS A 563 33.38 2.74 35.38
N ILE A 564 34.18 3.50 34.63
CA ILE A 564 33.68 4.64 33.85
C ILE A 564 32.71 4.16 32.75
N LYS A 565 33.04 3.07 32.05
CA LYS A 565 32.14 2.46 31.06
C LYS A 565 30.81 2.04 31.70
N ILE A 566 30.84 1.27 32.79
CA ILE A 566 29.62 0.81 33.50
C ILE A 566 28.74 1.99 33.93
N PHE A 567 29.35 3.08 34.42
CA PHE A 567 28.61 4.29 34.78
C PHE A 567 27.92 4.94 33.56
N ASN A 568 28.63 5.09 32.45
CA ASN A 568 28.06 5.65 31.22
C ASN A 568 27.00 4.72 30.60
N ASP A 569 27.18 3.40 30.68
CA ASP A 569 26.20 2.38 30.26
C ASP A 569 24.90 2.49 31.10
N VAL A 570 25.00 2.78 32.41
CA VAL A 570 23.86 3.05 33.30
C VAL A 570 23.16 4.38 32.95
N LEU A 571 23.91 5.46 32.69
CA LEU A 571 23.31 6.74 32.25
C LEU A 571 22.56 6.58 30.93
N GLN A 572 23.13 5.88 29.95
CA GLN A 572 22.45 5.63 28.68
C GLN A 572 21.22 4.73 28.86
N THR A 573 21.28 3.74 29.76
CA THR A 573 20.11 2.93 30.11
C THR A 573 18.96 3.79 30.65
N TYR A 574 19.25 4.73 31.55
CA TYR A 574 18.24 5.66 32.07
C TYR A 574 17.64 6.58 30.99
N LYS A 575 18.44 7.08 30.06
CA LYS A 575 17.93 7.86 28.92
C LYS A 575 16.94 7.05 28.07
N MET A 576 17.34 5.83 27.71
CA MET A 576 16.64 4.99 26.73
C MET A 576 15.45 4.22 27.31
N LYS A 577 15.41 3.95 28.62
CA LYS A 577 14.30 3.23 29.28
C LYS A 577 13.32 4.14 30.00
N ASP A 578 13.75 5.29 30.50
CA ASP A 578 12.92 6.15 31.34
C ASP A 578 12.67 7.53 30.71
N LEU A 579 13.72 8.27 30.31
CA LEU A 579 13.55 9.68 29.90
C LEU A 579 12.87 9.86 28.53
N ILE A 580 13.45 9.27 27.49
CA ILE A 580 12.93 9.43 26.12
C ILE A 580 11.55 8.76 25.94
N PRO A 581 11.29 7.54 26.47
CA PRO A 581 9.97 6.91 26.36
C PRO A 581 8.87 7.70 27.06
N ASN A 582 9.14 8.21 28.26
CA ASN A 582 8.19 9.04 29.02
C ASN A 582 7.91 10.38 28.33
N TYR A 583 8.93 11.00 27.72
CA TYR A 583 8.73 12.17 26.86
C TYR A 583 7.82 11.86 25.66
N ILE A 584 8.05 10.75 24.94
CA ILE A 584 7.23 10.37 23.79
C ILE A 584 5.77 10.10 24.22
N GLN A 585 5.58 9.44 25.37
CA GLN A 585 4.25 9.23 25.94
C GLN A 585 3.56 10.57 26.25
N ILE A 586 4.18 11.44 27.07
CA ILE A 586 3.60 12.74 27.44
C ILE A 586 3.37 13.61 26.19
N LYS A 587 4.23 13.53 25.17
CA LYS A 587 4.02 14.21 23.88
C LYS A 587 2.72 13.76 23.21
N SER A 588 2.47 12.45 23.13
CA SER A 588 1.22 11.90 22.58
C SER A 588 -0.01 12.18 23.46
N GLU A 589 0.17 12.40 24.77
CA GLU A 589 -0.92 12.82 25.66
C GLU A 589 -1.31 14.29 25.45
N LEU A 590 -0.40 15.13 24.91
CA LEU A 590 -0.68 16.55 24.58
C LEU A 590 -1.54 16.74 23.30
N SER A 591 -1.62 15.75 22.41
CA SER A 591 -2.49 15.80 21.22
C SER A 591 -3.90 15.25 21.47
N GLY A 592 -4.09 14.52 22.57
CA GLY A 592 -5.39 14.02 23.04
C GLY A 592 -5.50 12.49 23.01
N PRO A 593 -6.71 11.93 23.12
CA PRO A 593 -6.90 10.49 23.11
C PRO A 593 -6.63 9.90 21.72
N MET A 594 -5.71 8.93 21.62
CA MET A 594 -5.39 8.23 20.37
C MET A 594 -6.65 7.66 19.71
N LYS A 595 -6.96 8.13 18.49
CA LYS A 595 -8.08 7.66 17.67
C LYS A 595 -7.84 6.20 17.25
N LYS A 596 -8.83 5.32 17.46
CA LYS A 596 -8.77 3.87 17.13
C LYS A 596 -9.67 3.46 15.97
N VAL A 597 -10.35 4.43 15.36
CA VAL A 597 -11.32 4.35 14.26
C VAL A 597 -11.17 5.65 13.49
N SER A 598 -11.24 5.64 12.16
CA SER A 598 -11.15 6.87 11.36
C SER A 598 -12.43 7.71 11.45
N GLU A 599 -12.35 9.00 11.13
CA GLU A 599 -13.53 9.87 11.07
C GLU A 599 -14.53 9.40 10.01
N LYS A 600 -14.05 8.95 8.83
CA LYS A 600 -14.89 8.29 7.81
C LYS A 600 -15.61 7.08 8.38
N GLU A 601 -14.91 6.20 9.12
CA GLU A 601 -15.52 5.01 9.72
C GLU A 601 -16.57 5.38 10.78
N VAL A 602 -16.35 6.42 11.59
CA VAL A 602 -17.33 6.90 12.59
C VAL A 602 -18.58 7.47 11.92
N GLU A 603 -18.41 8.34 10.93
CA GLU A 603 -19.50 8.94 10.15
C GLU A 603 -20.33 7.85 9.45
N GLU A 604 -19.66 6.91 8.78
CA GLU A 604 -20.29 5.84 8.01
C GLU A 604 -21.04 4.86 8.91
N ILE A 605 -20.47 4.47 10.06
CA ILE A 605 -21.18 3.64 11.06
C ILE A 605 -22.40 4.39 11.62
N HIS A 606 -22.26 5.68 11.94
CA HIS A 606 -23.35 6.49 12.49
C HIS A 606 -24.51 6.63 11.49
N LEU A 607 -24.22 7.00 10.24
CA LEU A 607 -25.20 7.12 9.16
C LEU A 607 -25.92 5.78 8.91
N LEU A 608 -25.16 4.69 8.78
CA LEU A 608 -25.73 3.38 8.47
C LEU A 608 -26.56 2.81 9.62
N GLN A 609 -26.20 3.04 10.88
CA GLN A 609 -26.95 2.52 12.04
C GLN A 609 -28.11 3.42 12.51
N ASN A 610 -28.26 4.63 11.96
CA ASN A 610 -29.32 5.57 12.33
C ASN A 610 -30.24 5.95 11.15
N TYR A 611 -30.06 5.38 9.95
CA TYR A 611 -31.08 5.41 8.91
C TYR A 611 -32.32 4.62 9.34
N HIS A 612 -33.50 5.19 9.12
CA HIS A 612 -34.79 4.68 9.61
C HIS A 612 -35.82 4.45 8.49
N GLY A 613 -35.44 4.66 7.23
CA GLY A 613 -36.30 4.50 6.06
C GLY A 613 -36.84 5.82 5.50
N GLU A 614 -36.28 6.94 5.94
CA GLU A 614 -36.57 8.27 5.42
C GLU A 614 -36.21 8.44 3.93
N ASN A 615 -36.83 9.43 3.30
CA ASN A 615 -36.61 9.74 1.88
C ASN A 615 -35.14 10.06 1.60
N LEU A 616 -34.61 9.46 0.53
CA LEU A 616 -33.25 9.74 0.04
C LEU A 616 -33.10 11.22 -0.34
N THR A 617 -31.92 11.79 -0.08
CA THR A 617 -31.54 13.09 -0.62
C THR A 617 -31.45 13.05 -2.15
N SER A 618 -31.51 14.21 -2.81
CA SER A 618 -31.52 14.33 -4.28
C SER A 618 -30.35 13.60 -4.96
N GLU A 619 -29.17 13.67 -4.36
CA GLU A 619 -27.95 12.99 -4.80
C GLU A 619 -28.04 11.44 -4.81
N TRP A 620 -28.94 10.84 -4.03
CA TRP A 620 -29.10 9.38 -3.92
C TRP A 620 -30.32 8.84 -4.69
N GLN A 621 -31.14 9.69 -5.31
CA GLN A 621 -32.36 9.26 -6.03
C GLN A 621 -32.06 8.29 -7.20
N TRP A 622 -30.88 8.34 -7.81
CA TRP A 622 -30.48 7.38 -8.85
C TRP A 622 -30.39 5.94 -8.33
N ALA A 623 -30.17 5.74 -7.02
CA ALA A 623 -30.03 4.41 -6.42
C ALA A 623 -31.36 3.64 -6.46
N LYS A 624 -32.50 4.34 -6.53
CA LYS A 624 -33.84 3.74 -6.61
C LYS A 624 -33.99 2.77 -7.78
N SER A 625 -33.45 3.11 -8.94
CA SER A 625 -33.53 2.34 -10.19
C SER A 625 -32.33 1.40 -10.41
N VAL A 626 -31.57 1.08 -9.36
CA VAL A 626 -30.53 0.04 -9.40
C VAL A 626 -31.21 -1.33 -9.50
N SER A 627 -30.71 -2.20 -10.38
CA SER A 627 -31.16 -3.58 -10.48
C SER A 627 -30.54 -4.47 -9.40
N ILE A 628 -31.29 -5.49 -8.96
CA ILE A 628 -30.79 -6.59 -8.13
C ILE A 628 -30.72 -7.86 -8.99
N VAL A 629 -29.70 -8.69 -8.80
CA VAL A 629 -29.50 -9.95 -9.54
C VAL A 629 -29.27 -11.10 -8.57
N TYR A 630 -30.04 -12.18 -8.74
CA TYR A 630 -29.88 -13.47 -8.06
C TYR A 630 -29.53 -14.57 -9.06
N LEU A 631 -28.76 -15.56 -8.61
CA LEU A 631 -28.42 -16.78 -9.34
C LEU A 631 -28.71 -18.00 -8.44
N LEU A 632 -29.48 -18.97 -8.95
CA LEU A 632 -29.95 -20.13 -8.17
C LEU A 632 -29.03 -21.35 -8.32
N GLU A 633 -28.03 -21.46 -7.45
CA GLU A 633 -26.88 -22.39 -7.54
C GLU A 633 -27.30 -23.87 -7.60
N ASN A 634 -28.37 -24.27 -6.92
CA ASN A 634 -28.87 -25.64 -6.88
C ASN A 634 -29.87 -25.98 -7.99
N THR A 635 -30.35 -25.00 -8.77
CA THR A 635 -31.15 -25.29 -9.99
C THR A 635 -30.28 -25.80 -11.12
N LEU A 636 -29.06 -25.26 -11.22
CA LEU A 636 -28.09 -25.44 -12.30
C LEU A 636 -27.42 -26.83 -12.35
N ASN A 637 -27.55 -27.64 -11.30
CA ASN A 637 -26.70 -28.83 -11.09
C ASN A 637 -27.41 -30.18 -11.36
N PHE A 638 -28.41 -30.23 -12.24
CA PHE A 638 -29.18 -31.45 -12.53
C PHE A 638 -28.69 -32.23 -13.78
N PRO A 639 -28.63 -33.58 -13.73
CA PRO A 639 -28.24 -34.39 -14.90
C PRO A 639 -29.32 -34.43 -15.98
N LYS A 640 -28.90 -34.22 -17.24
CA LYS A 640 -29.74 -33.95 -18.43
C LYS A 640 -30.74 -35.04 -18.88
N ASN A 641 -30.95 -36.10 -18.10
CA ASN A 641 -31.74 -37.29 -18.48
C ASN A 641 -33.07 -37.45 -17.73
N SER A 642 -33.40 -36.60 -16.74
CA SER A 642 -34.73 -36.60 -16.11
C SER A 642 -35.73 -35.79 -16.94
N LYS A 643 -36.72 -36.45 -17.57
CA LYS A 643 -37.81 -35.77 -18.29
C LYS A 643 -38.65 -34.90 -17.31
N PRO A 644 -38.98 -33.64 -17.65
CA PRO A 644 -39.72 -32.73 -16.77
C PRO A 644 -41.24 -33.00 -16.82
N SER A 645 -41.66 -34.22 -16.50
CA SER A 645 -43.09 -34.60 -16.52
C SER A 645 -43.43 -35.59 -15.42
N ASN A 646 -44.32 -35.17 -14.51
CA ASN A 646 -44.95 -35.89 -13.37
C ASN A 646 -44.27 -35.82 -11.98
N ASP A 647 -43.03 -35.34 -11.84
CA ASP A 647 -42.30 -35.44 -10.55
C ASP A 647 -42.91 -34.59 -9.41
N PHE A 648 -43.63 -33.50 -9.73
CA PHE A 648 -44.35 -32.68 -8.72
C PHE A 648 -45.56 -33.39 -8.09
N LEU A 649 -46.14 -34.40 -8.74
CA LEU A 649 -47.23 -35.19 -8.16
C LEU A 649 -46.71 -36.21 -7.12
N LEU A 650 -45.38 -36.31 -6.94
CA LEU A 650 -44.75 -37.23 -5.99
C LEU A 650 -44.83 -36.74 -4.54
N LEU A 651 -45.06 -35.44 -4.29
CA LEU A 651 -45.19 -34.88 -2.92
C LEU A 651 -46.32 -35.56 -2.13
N ASN A 652 -47.50 -35.77 -2.74
CA ASN A 652 -48.60 -36.52 -2.11
C ASN A 652 -48.33 -38.04 -2.04
N LYS A 653 -47.37 -38.57 -2.80
CA LYS A 653 -46.99 -40.00 -2.75
C LYS A 653 -45.92 -40.29 -1.71
N LEU A 654 -45.01 -39.34 -1.44
CA LEU A 654 -43.96 -39.47 -0.42
C LEU A 654 -44.52 -39.64 1.00
N GLN A 655 -45.67 -39.02 1.30
CA GLN A 655 -46.35 -39.20 2.58
C GLN A 655 -46.87 -40.64 2.79
N ASN A 656 -47.18 -41.37 1.69
CA ASN A 656 -47.55 -42.80 1.73
C ASN A 656 -46.35 -43.76 1.60
N TYR A 657 -45.19 -43.29 1.11
CA TYR A 657 -44.01 -44.12 0.86
C TYR A 657 -43.10 -44.33 2.08
N LEU A 658 -43.43 -43.73 3.23
CA LEU A 658 -42.75 -44.03 4.51
C LEU A 658 -43.13 -45.42 5.09
N ASN A 659 -44.09 -46.12 4.49
CA ASN A 659 -44.55 -47.46 4.91
C ASN A 659 -44.16 -48.56 3.90
N LYS A 660 -42.85 -48.87 3.78
CA LYS A 660 -42.29 -50.23 3.62
C LYS A 660 -40.77 -50.24 3.40
N ASP A 661 -40.10 -51.14 4.08
CA ASP A 661 -38.71 -51.52 3.80
C ASP A 661 -38.59 -52.23 2.44
N TYR A 662 -37.72 -51.73 1.55
CA TYR A 662 -36.84 -52.52 0.66
C TYR A 662 -36.02 -51.61 -0.27
N ILE A 663 -34.74 -51.35 0.07
CA ILE A 663 -33.75 -50.78 -0.86
C ILE A 663 -32.43 -51.55 -0.72
N LYS A 664 -31.93 -52.13 -1.84
CA LYS A 664 -30.63 -52.81 -1.89
C LYS A 664 -29.48 -51.83 -1.71
N GLU A 665 -28.45 -52.26 -0.99
CA GLU A 665 -27.43 -51.35 -0.43
C GLU A 665 -26.59 -50.61 -1.47
N SER A 666 -26.37 -51.20 -2.65
CA SER A 666 -25.66 -50.56 -3.77
C SER A 666 -26.33 -49.27 -4.27
N ASN A 667 -27.62 -49.06 -3.99
CA ASN A 667 -28.35 -47.85 -4.34
C ASN A 667 -28.54 -46.86 -3.16
N LYS A 668 -28.06 -47.16 -1.94
CA LYS A 668 -28.19 -46.23 -0.81
C LYS A 668 -27.48 -44.90 -1.10
N ASN A 669 -26.19 -44.94 -1.49
CA ASN A 669 -25.38 -43.73 -1.66
C ASN A 669 -25.83 -42.83 -2.82
N SER A 670 -26.39 -43.40 -3.90
CA SER A 670 -26.96 -42.61 -5.00
C SER A 670 -28.29 -41.96 -4.58
N PHE A 671 -29.13 -42.68 -3.83
CA PHE A 671 -30.40 -42.18 -3.33
C PHE A 671 -30.26 -41.13 -2.21
N THR A 672 -29.28 -41.27 -1.31
CA THR A 672 -28.98 -40.23 -0.30
C THR A 672 -28.51 -38.95 -0.96
N ASN A 673 -27.55 -39.03 -1.89
CA ASN A 673 -27.05 -37.85 -2.62
C ASN A 673 -28.19 -37.14 -3.39
N PHE A 674 -29.07 -37.89 -4.07
CA PHE A 674 -30.23 -37.33 -4.77
C PHE A 674 -31.23 -36.66 -3.81
N THR A 675 -31.41 -37.22 -2.61
CA THR A 675 -32.26 -36.66 -1.56
C THR A 675 -31.65 -35.39 -0.95
N GLU A 676 -30.34 -35.37 -0.70
CA GLU A 676 -29.60 -34.16 -0.28
C GLU A 676 -29.72 -33.04 -1.32
N MET A 677 -29.55 -33.34 -2.61
CA MET A 677 -29.71 -32.36 -3.70
C MET A 677 -31.14 -31.78 -3.76
N LYS A 678 -32.18 -32.63 -3.62
CA LYS A 678 -33.57 -32.15 -3.58
C LYS A 678 -33.85 -31.26 -2.35
N LYS A 679 -33.27 -31.56 -1.18
CA LYS A 679 -33.36 -30.68 0.00
C LYS A 679 -32.65 -29.34 -0.23
N SER A 680 -31.41 -29.36 -0.70
CA SER A 680 -30.62 -28.15 -0.96
C SER A 680 -31.34 -27.16 -1.89
N ARG A 681 -31.93 -27.66 -2.99
CA ARG A 681 -32.75 -26.85 -3.90
C ARG A 681 -34.00 -26.27 -3.24
N LEU A 682 -34.71 -27.04 -2.40
CA LEU A 682 -35.87 -26.52 -1.67
C LEU A 682 -35.49 -25.44 -0.65
N ARG A 683 -34.40 -25.66 0.11
CA ARG A 683 -33.86 -24.68 1.04
C ARG A 683 -33.47 -23.38 0.32
N GLU A 684 -32.78 -23.46 -0.81
CA GLU A 684 -32.40 -22.27 -1.57
C GLU A 684 -33.61 -21.46 -2.07
N ILE A 685 -34.66 -22.15 -2.56
CA ILE A 685 -35.91 -21.50 -3.01
C ILE A 685 -36.61 -20.77 -1.86
N GLU A 686 -36.62 -21.36 -0.66
CA GLU A 686 -37.22 -20.73 0.53
C GLU A 686 -36.34 -19.60 1.10
N GLU A 687 -35.01 -19.74 1.06
CA GLU A 687 -34.06 -18.67 1.40
C GLU A 687 -34.23 -17.47 0.45
N LEU A 688 -34.29 -17.67 -0.87
CA LEU A 688 -34.62 -16.62 -1.85
C LEU A 688 -35.95 -15.94 -1.51
N ARG A 689 -37.00 -16.71 -1.19
CA ARG A 689 -38.32 -16.19 -0.80
C ARG A 689 -38.27 -15.27 0.41
N TYR A 690 -37.34 -15.50 1.35
CA TYR A 690 -37.11 -14.64 2.51
C TYR A 690 -36.16 -13.48 2.22
N SER A 691 -35.17 -13.68 1.34
CA SER A 691 -34.29 -12.62 0.85
C SER A 691 -35.09 -11.51 0.16
N LEU A 692 -36.03 -11.86 -0.72
CA LEU A 692 -36.95 -10.92 -1.38
C LEU A 692 -37.86 -10.18 -0.39
N ARG A 693 -38.38 -10.84 0.65
CA ARG A 693 -39.11 -10.16 1.74
C ARG A 693 -38.21 -9.17 2.49
N SER A 694 -36.94 -9.51 2.69
CA SER A 694 -36.00 -8.61 3.38
C SER A 694 -35.67 -7.36 2.54
N ILE A 695 -35.72 -7.44 1.20
CA ILE A 695 -35.68 -6.25 0.32
C ILE A 695 -36.92 -5.39 0.56
N ASP A 696 -38.13 -5.96 0.41
CA ASP A 696 -39.40 -5.22 0.57
C ASP A 696 -39.57 -4.56 1.94
N LEU A 697 -38.93 -5.11 2.98
CA LEU A 697 -39.03 -4.62 4.36
C LEU A 697 -37.95 -3.59 4.74
N TYR A 698 -36.78 -3.65 4.12
CA TYR A 698 -35.60 -2.92 4.60
C TYR A 698 -34.85 -2.11 3.54
N LEU A 699 -35.21 -2.20 2.26
CA LEU A 699 -34.78 -1.26 1.22
C LEU A 699 -35.99 -0.40 0.77
N PRO A 700 -36.53 0.50 1.63
CA PRO A 700 -37.78 1.23 1.35
C PRO A 700 -37.71 2.23 0.18
N TRP A 701 -36.50 2.45 -0.35
CA TRP A 701 -36.23 3.26 -1.55
C TRP A 701 -36.12 2.43 -2.84
N PHE A 702 -36.12 1.10 -2.76
CA PHE A 702 -35.86 0.25 -3.92
C PHE A 702 -37.07 0.24 -4.87
N GLU A 703 -36.85 0.74 -6.09
CA GLU A 703 -37.89 0.84 -7.11
C GLU A 703 -37.55 0.10 -8.42
N GLY A 704 -36.31 -0.33 -8.60
CA GLY A 704 -35.82 -1.01 -9.80
C GLY A 704 -36.20 -2.49 -9.92
N ASP A 705 -35.59 -3.14 -10.92
CA ASP A 705 -35.87 -4.52 -11.31
C ASP A 705 -35.02 -5.56 -10.56
N ILE A 706 -35.62 -6.72 -10.30
CA ILE A 706 -34.99 -7.90 -9.73
C ILE A 706 -34.94 -9.00 -10.80
N TYR A 707 -33.73 -9.43 -11.14
CA TYR A 707 -33.47 -10.51 -12.09
C TYR A 707 -33.13 -11.78 -11.33
N ILE A 708 -33.78 -12.90 -11.68
CA ILE A 708 -33.55 -14.22 -11.06
C ILE A 708 -33.16 -15.20 -12.17
N ILE A 709 -31.93 -15.71 -12.10
CA ILE A 709 -31.37 -16.64 -13.09
C ILE A 709 -31.44 -18.07 -12.53
N GLY A 710 -32.00 -19.00 -13.30
CA GLY A 710 -32.06 -20.42 -12.94
C GLY A 710 -32.43 -21.33 -14.11
N ASP A 711 -32.04 -22.60 -14.04
CA ASP A 711 -32.31 -23.59 -15.09
C ASP A 711 -33.69 -24.25 -14.93
N GLY A 712 -34.51 -24.13 -15.97
CA GLY A 712 -35.82 -24.77 -16.10
C GLY A 712 -36.98 -23.77 -16.07
N GLU A 713 -38.20 -24.31 -15.97
CA GLU A 713 -39.45 -23.54 -16.02
C GLU A 713 -39.70 -22.77 -14.73
N GLN A 714 -39.83 -21.44 -14.85
CA GLN A 714 -40.08 -20.52 -13.72
C GLN A 714 -41.21 -21.00 -12.82
N HIS A 715 -42.31 -21.44 -13.43
CA HIS A 715 -43.55 -21.79 -12.75
C HIS A 715 -43.48 -23.12 -11.99
N GLU A 716 -42.53 -24.00 -12.35
CA GLU A 716 -42.20 -25.20 -11.60
C GLU A 716 -41.22 -24.91 -10.45
N ILE A 717 -40.27 -23.98 -10.65
CA ILE A 717 -39.20 -23.68 -9.68
C ILE A 717 -39.69 -22.74 -8.58
N LEU A 718 -40.38 -21.66 -8.95
CA LEU A 718 -40.87 -20.61 -8.06
C LEU A 718 -42.41 -20.45 -8.16
N PRO A 719 -43.21 -21.49 -7.85
CA PRO A 719 -44.68 -21.47 -7.99
C PRO A 719 -45.41 -20.44 -7.10
N TRP A 720 -44.68 -19.77 -6.20
CA TRP A 720 -45.19 -18.68 -5.36
C TRP A 720 -44.97 -17.28 -5.94
N LEU A 721 -44.12 -17.13 -6.97
CA LEU A 721 -43.73 -15.84 -7.56
C LEU A 721 -44.81 -15.32 -8.53
N ASN A 722 -45.09 -14.02 -8.47
CA ASN A 722 -46.13 -13.36 -9.23
C ASN A 722 -45.62 -12.80 -10.57
N LEU A 723 -45.86 -13.54 -11.66
CA LEU A 723 -45.53 -13.13 -13.04
C LEU A 723 -46.24 -11.84 -13.52
N GLN A 724 -47.28 -11.35 -12.84
CA GLN A 724 -47.87 -10.04 -13.17
C GLN A 724 -47.07 -8.86 -12.58
N ASN A 725 -46.15 -9.12 -11.65
CA ASN A 725 -45.30 -8.07 -11.08
C ASN A 725 -44.14 -7.76 -12.03
N LYS A 726 -44.28 -6.68 -12.80
CA LYS A 726 -43.34 -6.22 -13.83
C LYS A 726 -41.90 -5.93 -13.35
N LYS A 727 -41.65 -5.95 -12.02
CA LYS A 727 -40.31 -5.74 -11.44
C LYS A 727 -39.49 -7.03 -11.26
N VAL A 728 -40.07 -8.22 -11.43
CA VAL A 728 -39.30 -9.47 -11.26
C VAL A 728 -39.26 -10.27 -12.55
N HIS A 729 -38.04 -10.50 -13.02
CA HIS A 729 -37.77 -11.12 -14.32
C HIS A 729 -37.06 -12.45 -14.10
N TRP A 730 -37.63 -13.52 -14.63
CA TRP A 730 -36.96 -14.81 -14.74
C TRP A 730 -36.10 -14.82 -16.01
N ILE A 731 -34.86 -15.25 -15.90
CA ILE A 731 -33.92 -15.36 -17.02
C ILE A 731 -33.36 -16.78 -17.08
N HIS A 732 -33.42 -17.41 -18.25
CA HIS A 732 -32.78 -18.70 -18.42
C HIS A 732 -31.28 -18.49 -18.66
N PRO A 733 -30.37 -19.28 -18.04
CA PRO A 733 -28.93 -19.18 -18.28
C PRO A 733 -28.54 -19.15 -19.76
N TYR A 734 -29.26 -19.89 -20.62
CA TYR A 734 -28.97 -19.94 -22.05
C TYR A 734 -29.28 -18.64 -22.80
N ASP A 735 -30.11 -17.74 -22.25
CA ASP A 735 -30.41 -16.43 -22.84
C ASP A 735 -29.24 -15.43 -22.71
N LEU A 736 -28.34 -15.67 -21.76
CA LEU A 736 -27.16 -14.84 -21.48
C LEU A 736 -25.88 -15.33 -22.18
N LEU A 737 -25.84 -16.62 -22.54
CA LEU A 737 -24.64 -17.32 -22.95
C LEU A 737 -24.50 -17.40 -24.48
N PRO A 738 -23.34 -17.07 -25.07
CA PRO A 738 -23.13 -17.22 -26.51
C PRO A 738 -23.19 -18.69 -26.96
N GLU A 739 -23.55 -18.93 -28.22
CA GLU A 739 -23.77 -20.27 -28.79
C GLU A 739 -22.60 -21.26 -28.59
N THR A 740 -21.38 -20.75 -28.51
CA THR A 740 -20.15 -21.53 -28.25
C THR A 740 -20.13 -22.19 -26.87
N VAL A 741 -20.95 -21.72 -25.92
CA VAL A 741 -20.98 -22.17 -24.51
C VAL A 741 -22.40 -22.45 -23.99
N SER A 742 -23.46 -22.21 -24.78
CA SER A 742 -24.89 -22.19 -24.41
C SER A 742 -25.52 -23.52 -23.94
N ARG A 743 -24.70 -24.46 -23.47
CA ARG A 743 -25.11 -25.75 -22.87
C ARG A 743 -24.42 -26.06 -21.53
N THR A 744 -23.64 -25.11 -20.99
CA THR A 744 -23.12 -25.19 -19.63
C THR A 744 -24.10 -24.58 -18.63
N LEU A 745 -24.08 -25.11 -17.41
CA LEU A 745 -24.78 -24.57 -16.25
C LEU A 745 -23.80 -24.22 -15.12
N ASN A 746 -22.49 -24.16 -15.42
CA ASN A 746 -21.49 -23.76 -14.43
C ASN A 746 -21.71 -22.30 -13.99
N GLN A 747 -21.92 -22.12 -12.68
CA GLN A 747 -22.14 -20.82 -12.04
C GLN A 747 -21.14 -19.76 -12.49
N ASN A 748 -19.84 -20.07 -12.45
CA ASN A 748 -18.80 -19.08 -12.77
C ASN A 748 -18.92 -18.61 -14.22
N ILE A 749 -19.21 -19.51 -15.17
CA ILE A 749 -19.43 -19.11 -16.57
C ILE A 749 -20.71 -18.28 -16.74
N ILE A 750 -21.78 -18.54 -15.98
CA ILE A 750 -22.99 -17.69 -16.02
C ILE A 750 -22.70 -16.30 -15.41
N GLU A 751 -21.99 -16.26 -14.27
CA GLU A 751 -21.49 -15.03 -13.65
C GLU A 751 -20.60 -14.21 -14.61
N THR A 752 -19.90 -14.86 -15.56
CA THR A 752 -19.11 -14.16 -16.59
C THR A 752 -19.95 -13.34 -17.57
N PHE A 753 -21.26 -13.57 -17.70
CA PHE A 753 -22.13 -12.93 -18.71
C PHE A 753 -23.33 -12.14 -18.12
N LEU A 754 -23.27 -11.75 -16.84
CA LEU A 754 -24.37 -10.98 -16.20
C LEU A 754 -24.68 -9.64 -16.90
N ASP A 755 -23.72 -9.01 -17.58
CA ASP A 755 -23.96 -7.79 -18.36
C ASP A 755 -24.86 -7.99 -19.60
N LYS A 756 -25.15 -9.24 -19.97
CA LYS A 756 -26.08 -9.57 -21.06
C LYS A 756 -27.55 -9.62 -20.61
N ILE A 757 -27.83 -9.45 -19.31
CA ILE A 757 -29.18 -9.29 -18.78
C ILE A 757 -29.86 -8.09 -19.49
N PRO A 758 -31.01 -8.30 -20.17
CA PRO A 758 -31.73 -7.21 -20.81
C PRO A 758 -32.10 -6.11 -19.82
N GLN A 759 -31.88 -4.85 -20.21
CA GLN A 759 -32.21 -3.65 -19.41
C GLN A 759 -31.46 -3.49 -18.07
N LEU A 760 -30.41 -4.28 -17.80
CA LEU A 760 -29.62 -4.16 -16.57
C LEU A 760 -29.03 -2.75 -16.39
N SER A 761 -29.21 -2.18 -15.19
CA SER A 761 -28.69 -0.87 -14.82
C SER A 761 -27.14 -0.84 -14.78
N GLU A 762 -26.55 0.34 -14.99
CA GLU A 762 -25.08 0.46 -15.15
C GLU A 762 -24.32 0.07 -13.87
N ARG A 763 -24.94 0.32 -12.72
CA ARG A 763 -24.61 -0.22 -11.40
C ARG A 763 -25.72 -1.17 -11.00
N PHE A 764 -25.40 -2.38 -10.56
CA PHE A 764 -26.37 -3.37 -10.06
C PHE A 764 -25.83 -4.06 -8.80
N ILE A 765 -26.69 -4.77 -8.05
CA ILE A 765 -26.32 -5.48 -6.82
C ILE A 765 -26.55 -6.98 -7.03
N TYR A 766 -25.47 -7.77 -6.98
CA TYR A 766 -25.57 -9.23 -6.94
C TYR A 766 -25.82 -9.70 -5.50
N LEU A 767 -26.84 -10.54 -5.33
CA LEU A 767 -27.23 -11.19 -4.08
C LEU A 767 -27.28 -12.71 -4.26
N ARG A 768 -27.05 -13.45 -3.18
CA ARG A 768 -27.31 -14.89 -3.10
C ARG A 768 -28.60 -15.14 -2.32
N SER A 769 -29.23 -16.28 -2.53
CA SER A 769 -30.47 -16.69 -1.85
C SER A 769 -30.37 -16.61 -0.31
N ASN A 770 -29.19 -16.92 0.24
CA ASN A 770 -28.87 -16.88 1.68
C ASN A 770 -28.50 -15.48 2.23
N HIS A 771 -28.82 -14.38 1.54
CA HIS A 771 -28.53 -12.99 1.93
C HIS A 771 -29.77 -12.30 2.49
N PHE A 772 -29.68 -11.68 3.67
CA PHE A 772 -30.83 -11.09 4.36
C PHE A 772 -30.56 -9.74 5.02
N PHE A 773 -31.51 -8.81 4.87
CA PHE A 773 -31.53 -7.51 5.57
C PHE A 773 -32.45 -7.57 6.81
N ILE A 774 -32.10 -6.86 7.88
CA ILE A 774 -32.81 -6.92 9.19
C ILE A 774 -33.07 -5.57 9.85
N ASN A 775 -32.58 -4.48 9.26
CA ASN A 775 -32.87 -3.10 9.64
C ASN A 775 -32.82 -2.22 8.37
N PRO A 776 -33.48 -1.05 8.32
CA PRO A 776 -33.49 -0.19 7.13
C PRO A 776 -32.09 0.11 6.60
N ILE A 777 -31.91 -0.04 5.29
CA ILE A 777 -30.63 0.06 4.60
C ILE A 777 -30.57 1.38 3.83
N HIS A 778 -29.63 2.27 4.13
CA HIS A 778 -29.32 3.39 3.23
C HIS A 778 -28.51 2.89 2.02
N PRO A 779 -28.69 3.41 0.79
CA PRO A 779 -27.88 3.02 -0.38
C PRO A 779 -26.35 3.10 -0.17
N ARG A 780 -25.88 3.96 0.75
CA ARG A 780 -24.47 4.03 1.19
C ARG A 780 -23.93 2.73 1.84
N PHE A 781 -24.78 1.72 2.06
CA PHE A 781 -24.35 0.37 2.40
C PHE A 781 -23.67 -0.32 1.19
N PHE A 782 -24.20 -0.11 -0.01
CA PHE A 782 -23.73 -0.73 -1.27
C PHE A 782 -22.77 0.17 -2.08
N PHE A 783 -22.85 1.50 -1.90
CA PHE A 783 -22.01 2.45 -2.63
C PHE A 783 -21.34 3.45 -1.68
N ASP A 784 -20.19 3.99 -2.02
CA ASP A 784 -19.55 5.06 -1.25
C ASP A 784 -20.18 6.44 -1.55
N GLN A 785 -19.63 7.51 -0.95
CA GLN A 785 -20.11 8.88 -1.14
C GLN A 785 -19.84 9.43 -2.56
N GLN A 786 -18.98 8.76 -3.33
CA GLN A 786 -18.68 9.01 -4.73
C GLN A 786 -19.53 8.13 -5.67
N PHE A 787 -20.50 7.39 -5.12
CA PHE A 787 -21.38 6.45 -5.81
C PHE A 787 -20.64 5.26 -6.45
N TYR A 788 -19.49 4.88 -5.90
CA TYR A 788 -18.71 3.73 -6.34
C TYR A 788 -19.11 2.46 -5.57
N PRO A 789 -19.14 1.27 -6.21
CA PRO A 789 -19.42 0.00 -5.54
C PRO A 789 -18.49 -0.28 -4.35
N LYS A 790 -19.09 -0.60 -3.20
CA LYS A 790 -18.39 -1.04 -1.98
C LYS A 790 -18.22 -2.56 -1.95
N TYR A 791 -16.98 -3.02 -2.02
CA TYR A 791 -16.67 -4.43 -1.94
C TYR A 791 -16.49 -4.91 -0.50
N ASN A 792 -17.10 -6.05 -0.18
CA ASN A 792 -17.06 -6.67 1.13
C ASN A 792 -16.00 -7.78 1.14
N PHE A 793 -14.80 -7.47 1.62
CA PHE A 793 -13.68 -8.42 1.70
C PHE A 793 -13.35 -8.80 3.14
N GLU A 794 -12.81 -10.01 3.33
CA GLU A 794 -12.09 -10.37 4.54
C GLU A 794 -10.81 -9.55 4.75
N GLY A 795 -10.16 -9.78 5.89
CA GLY A 795 -8.82 -9.26 6.18
C GLY A 795 -7.77 -9.74 5.16
N PRO A 796 -6.63 -9.05 5.06
CA PRO A 796 -5.48 -9.52 4.28
C PRO A 796 -4.87 -10.77 4.94
N LEU A 797 -4.89 -11.90 4.23
CA LEU A 797 -4.28 -13.14 4.70
C LEU A 797 -2.79 -12.94 4.96
N ASP A 798 -2.30 -13.43 6.09
CA ASP A 798 -0.87 -13.54 6.37
C ASP A 798 -0.27 -14.88 5.88
N ASN A 799 1.02 -15.10 6.13
CA ASN A 799 1.73 -16.24 5.56
C ASN A 799 1.30 -17.59 6.16
N GLU A 800 0.87 -17.63 7.43
CA GLU A 800 0.50 -18.88 8.09
C GLU A 800 -0.89 -19.30 7.61
N GLU A 801 -1.86 -18.36 7.62
CA GLU A 801 -3.18 -18.52 7.01
C GLU A 801 -3.07 -18.94 5.53
N LYS A 802 -2.20 -18.29 4.76
CA LYS A 802 -2.00 -18.61 3.34
C LYS A 802 -1.48 -20.03 3.12
N ILE A 803 -0.60 -20.54 3.99
CA ILE A 803 -0.08 -21.92 3.88
C ILE A 803 -1.18 -22.93 4.22
N GLU A 804 -1.91 -22.72 5.32
CA GLU A 804 -3.04 -23.58 5.70
C GLU A 804 -4.09 -23.60 4.58
N MET A 805 -4.53 -22.44 4.11
CA MET A 805 -5.57 -22.33 3.08
C MET A 805 -5.11 -22.88 1.72
N LYS A 806 -3.83 -22.77 1.34
CA LYS A 806 -3.32 -23.44 0.12
C LYS A 806 -3.26 -24.96 0.24
N SER A 807 -3.25 -25.54 1.45
CA SER A 807 -3.40 -26.99 1.62
C SER A 807 -4.85 -27.49 1.49
N ASN A 808 -5.82 -26.60 1.66
CA ASN A 808 -7.25 -26.93 1.64
C ASN A 808 -7.85 -26.74 0.23
N SER A 809 -8.33 -27.83 -0.36
CA SER A 809 -8.90 -27.86 -1.72
C SER A 809 -10.07 -26.90 -1.94
N LYS A 810 -10.81 -26.52 -0.89
CA LYS A 810 -11.89 -25.51 -0.96
C LYS A 810 -11.42 -24.17 -1.53
N TYR A 811 -10.18 -23.76 -1.23
CA TYR A 811 -9.65 -22.45 -1.67
C TYR A 811 -8.81 -22.54 -2.96
N SER A 812 -8.75 -23.71 -3.61
CA SER A 812 -7.93 -23.92 -4.80
C SER A 812 -8.31 -23.02 -5.97
N SER A 813 -9.60 -22.88 -6.28
CA SER A 813 -10.15 -21.93 -7.28
C SER A 813 -9.84 -20.46 -6.95
N PHE A 814 -9.84 -20.09 -5.66
CA PHE A 814 -9.47 -18.74 -5.22
C PHE A 814 -7.99 -18.46 -5.46
N PHE A 815 -7.09 -19.37 -5.08
CA PHE A 815 -5.67 -19.18 -5.30
C PHE A 815 -5.27 -19.25 -6.78
N TYR A 816 -5.94 -20.09 -7.58
CA TYR A 816 -5.81 -20.11 -9.03
C TYR A 816 -6.17 -18.74 -9.64
N THR A 817 -7.38 -18.25 -9.37
CA THR A 817 -7.88 -16.96 -9.86
C THR A 817 -6.99 -15.79 -9.40
N TYR A 818 -6.56 -15.78 -8.13
CA TYR A 818 -5.71 -14.71 -7.60
C TYR A 818 -4.29 -14.72 -8.18
N ASP A 819 -3.68 -15.89 -8.36
CA ASP A 819 -2.33 -15.96 -8.91
C ASP A 819 -2.29 -15.57 -10.41
N ILE A 820 -3.44 -15.64 -11.14
CA ILE A 820 -3.65 -15.04 -12.47
C ILE A 820 -3.74 -13.49 -12.39
N ILE A 821 -4.52 -12.94 -11.46
CA ILE A 821 -4.62 -11.47 -11.25
C ILE A 821 -3.22 -10.87 -10.99
N LEU A 822 -2.38 -11.59 -10.23
CA LEU A 822 -0.99 -11.22 -10.00
C LEU A 822 -0.07 -11.30 -11.23
N GLU A 823 -0.42 -12.08 -12.26
CA GLU A 823 0.32 -12.19 -13.53
C GLU A 823 0.09 -10.97 -14.42
N TYR A 824 -1.17 -10.52 -14.51
CA TYR A 824 -1.56 -9.33 -15.28
C TYR A 824 -1.10 -8.03 -14.63
N PHE A 825 -1.54 -7.81 -13.39
CA PHE A 825 -1.36 -6.53 -12.72
C PHE A 825 -0.04 -6.42 -11.93
N GLY A 826 0.60 -7.55 -11.65
CA GLY A 826 1.94 -7.61 -11.05
C GLY A 826 1.98 -7.90 -9.55
N ARG A 827 3.05 -8.57 -9.13
CA ARG A 827 3.32 -9.00 -7.73
C ARG A 827 3.87 -7.88 -6.83
N LEU A 828 3.49 -6.63 -7.09
CA LEU A 828 4.18 -5.43 -6.62
C LEU A 828 3.77 -5.01 -5.20
N GLY A 829 4.07 -5.86 -4.21
CA GLY A 829 4.12 -5.57 -2.76
C GLY A 829 2.78 -5.35 -2.06
N TYR A 830 1.96 -4.44 -2.57
CA TYR A 830 0.74 -3.90 -1.94
C TYR A 830 -0.54 -4.69 -2.28
N ARG A 831 -0.39 -5.96 -2.71
CA ARG A 831 -1.47 -6.84 -3.17
C ARG A 831 -1.52 -8.10 -2.31
N LYS A 832 -2.20 -8.00 -1.17
CA LYS A 832 -2.45 -9.12 -0.25
C LYS A 832 -3.68 -9.93 -0.68
N TYR A 833 -3.62 -11.25 -0.46
CA TYR A 833 -4.73 -12.16 -0.72
C TYR A 833 -5.89 -11.78 0.20
N ARG A 834 -7.07 -11.54 -0.36
CA ARG A 834 -8.31 -11.21 0.35
C ARG A 834 -9.47 -11.92 -0.30
N ILE A 835 -10.36 -12.52 0.50
CA ILE A 835 -11.50 -13.29 0.00
C ILE A 835 -12.75 -12.40 0.05
N LEU A 836 -13.61 -12.47 -0.97
CA LEU A 836 -14.92 -11.82 -0.93
C LEU A 836 -15.79 -12.50 0.13
N LYS A 837 -16.42 -11.72 0.99
CA LYS A 837 -17.34 -12.22 2.02
C LYS A 837 -18.61 -12.76 1.37
N ASN A 838 -19.29 -13.67 2.06
CA ASN A 838 -20.67 -14.06 1.75
C ASN A 838 -21.63 -12.89 2.10
N ALA A 839 -21.64 -11.85 1.27
CA ALA A 839 -22.34 -10.58 1.46
C ALA A 839 -22.68 -9.95 0.09
N PRO A 840 -23.51 -8.89 0.03
CA PRO A 840 -23.90 -8.26 -1.23
C PRO A 840 -22.69 -7.77 -2.04
N CYS A 841 -22.72 -7.98 -3.35
CA CYS A 841 -21.67 -7.60 -4.27
C CYS A 841 -22.20 -6.56 -5.29
N PRO A 842 -22.03 -5.26 -5.02
CA PRO A 842 -22.38 -4.20 -5.96
C PRO A 842 -21.36 -4.16 -7.12
N LEU A 843 -21.84 -4.00 -8.36
CA LEU A 843 -21.06 -4.23 -9.57
C LEU A 843 -21.39 -3.21 -10.66
N TYR A 844 -20.45 -3.01 -11.60
CA TYR A 844 -20.70 -2.25 -12.82
C TYR A 844 -20.93 -3.22 -13.99
N ARG A 845 -22.04 -3.04 -14.72
CA ARG A 845 -22.35 -3.79 -15.96
C ARG A 845 -21.22 -3.67 -16.99
N ASP A 846 -20.74 -2.45 -17.20
CA ASP A 846 -19.83 -2.15 -18.32
C ASP A 846 -18.37 -2.56 -18.10
N LEU A 847 -18.03 -3.19 -16.96
CA LEU A 847 -16.70 -3.79 -16.71
C LEU A 847 -16.61 -5.30 -17.01
N PHE A 848 -17.73 -5.99 -17.22
CA PHE A 848 -17.72 -7.43 -17.54
C PHE A 848 -17.10 -7.72 -18.91
N GLU A 849 -17.41 -6.90 -19.91
CA GLU A 849 -16.85 -7.02 -21.26
C GLU A 849 -15.31 -6.78 -21.28
N PRO A 850 -14.77 -5.71 -20.67
CA PRO A 850 -13.34 -5.57 -20.38
C PRO A 850 -12.69 -6.74 -19.65
N ALA A 851 -13.35 -7.28 -18.61
CA ALA A 851 -12.81 -8.40 -17.82
C ALA A 851 -12.76 -9.70 -18.65
N ARG A 852 -13.80 -9.99 -19.44
CA ARG A 852 -13.78 -11.11 -20.41
C ARG A 852 -12.63 -10.98 -21.38
N GLN A 853 -12.51 -9.84 -22.05
CA GLN A 853 -11.47 -9.58 -23.05
C GLN A 853 -10.06 -9.78 -22.48
N LEU A 854 -9.82 -9.37 -21.23
CA LEU A 854 -8.53 -9.54 -20.57
C LEU A 854 -8.20 -11.00 -20.23
N TYR A 855 -9.21 -11.78 -19.83
CA TYR A 855 -9.04 -13.14 -19.29
C TYR A 855 -9.54 -14.25 -20.21
N GLN A 856 -9.81 -13.93 -21.48
CA GLN A 856 -10.43 -14.82 -22.47
C GLN A 856 -9.77 -16.21 -22.53
N GLU A 857 -8.43 -16.26 -22.53
CA GLU A 857 -7.61 -17.49 -22.47
C GLU A 857 -8.06 -18.44 -21.35
N TYR A 858 -8.23 -17.93 -20.12
CA TYR A 858 -8.58 -18.72 -18.94
C TYR A 858 -10.09 -19.06 -18.88
N ILE A 859 -10.93 -18.22 -19.47
CA ILE A 859 -12.37 -18.45 -19.62
C ILE A 859 -12.57 -19.60 -20.62
N ASP A 860 -11.90 -19.57 -21.78
CA ASP A 860 -11.94 -20.62 -22.80
C ASP A 860 -11.32 -21.93 -22.30
N ASP A 861 -10.23 -21.90 -21.52
CA ASP A 861 -9.70 -23.09 -20.86
C ASP A 861 -10.72 -23.68 -19.86
N THR A 862 -11.39 -22.85 -19.06
CA THR A 862 -12.47 -23.32 -18.15
C THR A 862 -13.60 -23.99 -18.94
N ILE A 863 -14.04 -23.37 -20.03
CA ILE A 863 -15.06 -23.90 -20.97
C ILE A 863 -14.62 -25.24 -21.59
N ASN A 864 -13.35 -25.36 -21.98
CA ASN A 864 -12.83 -26.54 -22.65
C ASN A 864 -12.43 -27.67 -21.70
N HIS A 865 -12.11 -27.37 -20.44
CA HIS A 865 -11.89 -28.36 -19.39
C HIS A 865 -13.21 -29.03 -18.95
N MET A 866 -14.33 -28.30 -18.88
CA MET A 866 -15.65 -28.91 -18.62
C MET A 866 -16.05 -29.98 -19.65
N LYS A 867 -15.51 -29.93 -20.88
CA LYS A 867 -15.73 -30.94 -21.92
C LYS A 867 -14.89 -32.22 -21.75
N LYS A 868 -14.09 -32.33 -20.68
CA LYS A 868 -13.13 -33.42 -20.41
C LYS A 868 -13.27 -33.94 -18.96
N GLU A 869 -14.34 -34.68 -18.70
CA GLU A 869 -14.88 -35.08 -17.38
C GLU A 869 -13.95 -35.84 -16.38
N LYS A 870 -12.66 -36.06 -16.68
CA LYS A 870 -11.80 -37.02 -15.94
C LYS A 870 -10.92 -36.45 -14.83
N GLU A 871 -10.81 -35.14 -14.66
CA GLU A 871 -9.99 -34.55 -13.58
C GLU A 871 -10.69 -33.38 -12.89
N LYS A 872 -10.74 -33.39 -11.54
CA LYS A 872 -11.15 -32.24 -10.73
C LYS A 872 -10.04 -31.18 -10.78
N ARG A 873 -10.15 -30.24 -11.72
CA ARG A 873 -9.26 -29.08 -11.85
C ARG A 873 -9.88 -27.83 -11.21
N GLN A 874 -9.06 -26.79 -11.06
CA GLN A 874 -9.43 -25.51 -10.45
C GLN A 874 -10.40 -24.74 -11.35
N GLU A 875 -11.37 -24.05 -10.73
CA GLU A 875 -12.32 -23.19 -11.46
C GLU A 875 -11.93 -21.71 -11.37
N PHE A 876 -12.30 -20.96 -12.41
CA PHE A 876 -12.17 -19.52 -12.50
C PHE A 876 -13.29 -18.83 -11.69
N LEU A 877 -12.98 -17.85 -10.83
CA LEU A 877 -13.99 -17.15 -10.02
C LEU A 877 -14.37 -15.78 -10.63
N SER A 878 -15.47 -15.73 -11.37
CA SER A 878 -15.79 -14.62 -12.27
C SER A 878 -16.10 -13.31 -11.57
N LEU A 879 -16.94 -13.30 -10.54
CA LEU A 879 -17.17 -12.10 -9.73
C LEU A 879 -15.89 -11.60 -9.04
N TYR A 880 -15.00 -12.51 -8.64
CA TYR A 880 -13.71 -12.14 -8.06
C TYR A 880 -12.81 -11.45 -9.09
N MET A 881 -12.87 -11.86 -10.35
CA MET A 881 -12.13 -11.24 -11.46
C MET A 881 -12.66 -9.85 -11.83
N VAL A 882 -13.98 -9.67 -11.93
CA VAL A 882 -14.59 -8.37 -12.26
C VAL A 882 -14.36 -7.34 -11.15
N THR A 883 -14.54 -7.73 -9.89
CA THR A 883 -14.24 -6.84 -8.74
C THR A 883 -12.75 -6.49 -8.69
N SER A 884 -11.87 -7.47 -8.86
CA SER A 884 -10.41 -7.24 -8.87
C SER A 884 -9.95 -6.38 -10.06
N TYR A 885 -10.60 -6.50 -11.22
CA TYR A 885 -10.35 -5.67 -12.39
C TYR A 885 -10.66 -4.18 -12.13
N ASN A 886 -11.79 -3.88 -11.47
CA ASN A 886 -12.11 -2.52 -10.98
C ASN A 886 -11.02 -2.01 -10.03
N ILE A 887 -10.80 -2.75 -8.94
CA ILE A 887 -9.88 -2.41 -7.83
C ILE A 887 -8.46 -2.08 -8.31
N TYR A 888 -7.98 -2.79 -9.33
CA TYR A 888 -6.60 -2.75 -9.78
C TYR A 888 -6.36 -2.06 -11.12
N GLY A 889 -7.41 -1.70 -11.87
CA GLY A 889 -7.30 -1.29 -13.27
C GLY A 889 -8.02 0.00 -13.68
N THR A 890 -9.08 0.43 -12.98
CA THR A 890 -10.04 1.41 -13.55
C THR A 890 -10.20 2.73 -12.80
N GLU A 891 -9.85 2.82 -11.51
CA GLU A 891 -9.97 4.08 -10.73
C GLU A 891 -8.81 5.06 -11.05
N HIS A 892 -8.76 5.60 -12.27
CA HIS A 892 -7.80 6.65 -12.69
C HIS A 892 -8.25 7.37 -13.97
N LEU A 893 -7.71 8.57 -14.21
CA LEU A 893 -8.10 9.47 -15.32
C LEU A 893 -7.87 8.93 -16.74
N PHE A 894 -7.05 7.90 -16.92
CA PHE A 894 -6.63 7.44 -18.26
C PHE A 894 -7.40 6.20 -18.74
N TYR A 895 -8.26 5.62 -17.91
CA TYR A 895 -9.11 4.49 -18.29
C TYR A 895 -10.17 4.91 -19.34
N PRO A 896 -10.45 4.12 -20.40
CA PRO A 896 -9.89 2.80 -20.74
C PRO A 896 -8.59 2.87 -21.56
N ASN A 897 -8.15 4.04 -22.02
CA ASN A 897 -7.00 4.21 -22.91
C ASN A 897 -5.65 3.83 -22.27
N TYR A 898 -5.64 3.58 -20.97
CA TYR A 898 -4.57 2.96 -20.19
C TYR A 898 -5.21 2.09 -19.10
N VAL A 899 -4.56 0.98 -18.76
CA VAL A 899 -4.91 0.13 -17.61
C VAL A 899 -3.66 -0.04 -16.76
N ILE A 900 -3.80 0.14 -15.44
CA ILE A 900 -2.70 0.00 -14.48
C ILE A 900 -2.17 -1.44 -14.47
N GLY A 901 -0.89 -1.62 -14.17
CA GLY A 901 -0.29 -2.93 -13.87
C GLY A 901 0.84 -3.35 -14.81
N TYR A 902 1.51 -4.46 -14.45
CA TYR A 902 2.80 -4.84 -15.05
C TYR A 902 3.09 -6.36 -14.91
N PRO A 903 3.60 -7.07 -15.94
CA PRO A 903 3.82 -6.64 -17.32
C PRO A 903 2.73 -7.08 -18.31
N LYS A 904 2.00 -8.19 -18.06
CA LYS A 904 1.12 -8.82 -19.09
C LYS A 904 -0.04 -7.91 -19.52
N ILE A 905 -0.61 -7.11 -18.60
CA ILE A 905 -1.63 -6.09 -18.93
C ILE A 905 -1.14 -5.03 -19.95
N LYS A 906 0.15 -4.66 -19.93
CA LYS A 906 0.70 -3.65 -20.87
C LYS A 906 0.80 -4.15 -22.32
N ASN A 907 0.75 -5.47 -22.51
CA ASN A 907 0.76 -6.11 -23.83
C ASN A 907 -0.65 -6.59 -24.23
N SER A 908 -1.67 -6.32 -23.40
CA SER A 908 -3.07 -6.69 -23.68
C SER A 908 -3.75 -5.62 -24.54
N SER A 909 -4.86 -5.97 -25.19
CA SER A 909 -5.70 -5.02 -25.91
C SER A 909 -6.30 -3.96 -24.97
N LEU A 910 -6.59 -2.77 -25.51
CA LEU A 910 -7.31 -1.74 -24.75
C LEU A 910 -8.78 -2.17 -24.55
N PRO A 911 -9.36 -1.94 -23.35
CA PRO A 911 -10.75 -2.28 -23.05
C PRO A 911 -11.77 -1.62 -23.98
N ILE A 912 -12.70 -2.41 -24.51
CA ILE A 912 -13.87 -1.90 -25.22
C ILE A 912 -14.99 -1.65 -24.20
N LEU A 913 -15.35 -0.39 -24.00
CA LEU A 913 -16.45 0.02 -23.14
C LEU A 913 -17.76 0.20 -23.92
N ASN A 914 -18.87 0.02 -23.23
CA ASN A 914 -20.22 0.31 -23.74
C ASN A 914 -20.29 1.77 -24.26
N PRO A 915 -20.73 2.00 -25.51
CA PRO A 915 -20.84 3.35 -26.08
C PRO A 915 -22.01 4.17 -25.48
N LYS A 916 -22.98 3.52 -24.83
CA LYS A 916 -24.14 4.18 -24.18
C LYS A 916 -23.94 4.50 -22.70
N ARG A 917 -22.76 4.24 -22.14
CA ARG A 917 -22.47 4.43 -20.70
C ARG A 917 -22.67 5.88 -20.26
N THR A 918 -23.16 6.08 -19.03
CA THR A 918 -23.17 7.38 -18.34
C THR A 918 -21.95 7.57 -17.43
N ILE A 919 -21.29 6.47 -17.03
CA ILE A 919 -20.17 6.48 -16.09
C ILE A 919 -18.88 6.89 -16.80
N SER A 920 -18.25 7.96 -16.29
CA SER A 920 -16.96 8.49 -16.78
C SER A 920 -15.74 7.91 -16.06
N ILE A 921 -15.85 7.62 -14.76
CA ILE A 921 -14.79 7.02 -13.92
C ILE A 921 -15.37 5.83 -13.15
N TYR A 922 -14.75 4.67 -13.29
CA TYR A 922 -15.11 3.47 -12.56
C TYR A 922 -14.21 3.35 -11.32
N GLY A 923 -14.64 4.00 -10.23
CA GLY A 923 -14.03 3.83 -8.91
C GLY A 923 -14.64 2.66 -8.12
N TYR A 924 -14.08 2.40 -6.95
CA TYR A 924 -14.55 1.43 -5.96
C TYR A 924 -14.36 1.97 -4.55
N ASP A 925 -14.92 1.29 -3.57
CA ASP A 925 -14.46 1.37 -2.18
C ASP A 925 -14.47 -0.02 -1.54
N ILE A 926 -13.88 -0.16 -0.36
CA ILE A 926 -13.85 -1.43 0.37
C ILE A 926 -14.36 -1.20 1.79
N THR A 927 -15.47 -1.88 2.14
CA THR A 927 -16.04 -1.81 3.49
C THR A 927 -14.97 -2.18 4.51
N THR A 928 -14.68 -1.26 5.42
CA THR A 928 -13.57 -1.42 6.37
C THR A 928 -13.86 -2.55 7.38
N PRO A 929 -12.83 -3.10 8.04
CA PRO A 929 -13.05 -4.07 9.12
C PRO A 929 -13.97 -3.51 10.22
N LYS A 930 -13.88 -2.21 10.54
CA LYS A 930 -14.70 -1.58 11.58
C LYS A 930 -16.14 -1.36 11.15
N VAL A 931 -16.37 -0.88 9.92
CA VAL A 931 -17.72 -0.76 9.36
C VAL A 931 -18.37 -2.15 9.26
N SER A 932 -17.65 -3.15 8.75
CA SER A 932 -18.12 -4.53 8.63
C SER A 932 -18.47 -5.14 10.00
N GLU A 933 -17.64 -4.95 11.03
CA GLU A 933 -17.90 -5.38 12.41
C GLU A 933 -19.19 -4.78 12.97
N LYS A 934 -19.54 -3.53 12.63
CA LYS A 934 -20.77 -2.88 13.13
C LYS A 934 -22.01 -3.17 12.29
N THR A 935 -21.91 -3.21 10.97
CA THR A 935 -23.09 -3.28 10.09
C THR A 935 -23.53 -4.70 9.73
N MET A 936 -22.65 -5.70 9.72
CA MET A 936 -22.98 -7.03 9.17
C MET A 936 -22.46 -8.22 9.99
N THR A 937 -23.07 -9.39 9.80
CA THR A 937 -22.58 -10.68 10.30
C THR A 937 -22.72 -11.74 9.21
N VAL A 938 -21.61 -12.17 8.62
CA VAL A 938 -21.62 -13.15 7.51
C VAL A 938 -21.43 -14.58 8.00
N ASP A 939 -21.88 -15.55 7.20
CA ASP A 939 -21.75 -16.99 7.47
C ASP A 939 -22.24 -17.41 8.86
N VAL A 940 -23.43 -16.93 9.23
CA VAL A 940 -24.18 -17.36 10.41
C VAL A 940 -24.46 -18.86 10.33
N ILE A 941 -23.92 -19.62 11.29
CA ILE A 941 -24.29 -21.02 11.51
C ILE A 941 -25.53 -21.04 12.40
N LEU A 942 -26.66 -21.46 11.83
CA LEU A 942 -27.84 -21.83 12.61
C LEU A 942 -27.66 -23.25 13.15
N THR A 943 -28.31 -23.55 14.28
CA THR A 943 -28.31 -24.88 14.89
C THR A 943 -29.70 -25.52 14.82
N ASN A 944 -29.82 -26.76 15.28
CA ASN A 944 -31.12 -27.42 15.40
C ASN A 944 -31.92 -26.99 16.66
N ASP A 945 -31.42 -26.01 17.43
CA ASP A 945 -32.15 -25.39 18.55
C ASP A 945 -32.73 -24.01 18.17
N PHE A 946 -34.06 -23.96 18.07
CA PHE A 946 -34.86 -22.76 17.83
C PHE A 946 -34.54 -21.64 18.83
N ILE A 947 -34.27 -21.97 20.10
CA ILE A 947 -34.07 -20.99 21.17
C ILE A 947 -32.72 -20.28 20.99
N THR A 948 -31.66 -21.04 20.70
CA THR A 948 -30.33 -20.49 20.35
C THR A 948 -30.39 -19.63 19.09
N ASN A 949 -31.07 -20.10 18.04
CA ASN A 949 -31.23 -19.33 16.80
C ASN A 949 -31.97 -18.00 17.05
N ASN A 950 -33.09 -18.02 17.80
CA ASN A 950 -33.82 -16.80 18.16
C ASN A 950 -33.01 -15.86 19.05
N LYS A 951 -32.22 -16.37 19.99
CA LYS A 951 -31.30 -15.57 20.82
C LYS A 951 -30.24 -14.87 19.94
N LEU A 952 -29.70 -15.58 18.95
CA LEU A 952 -28.74 -15.03 18.00
C LEU A 952 -29.35 -13.90 17.16
N ILE A 953 -30.53 -14.13 16.56
CA ILE A 953 -31.24 -13.12 15.76
C ILE A 953 -31.60 -11.88 16.60
N LYS A 954 -32.15 -12.06 17.81
CA LYS A 954 -32.44 -10.94 18.72
C LYS A 954 -31.18 -10.14 19.07
N LYS A 955 -30.04 -10.81 19.24
CA LYS A 955 -28.73 -10.17 19.45
C LYS A 955 -28.24 -9.40 18.22
N LEU A 956 -28.47 -9.87 16.99
CA LEU A 956 -28.14 -9.11 15.77
C LEU A 956 -28.95 -7.81 15.69
N ILE A 957 -30.27 -7.89 15.93
CA ILE A 957 -31.16 -6.71 15.95
C ILE A 957 -30.74 -5.73 17.05
N GLN A 958 -30.50 -6.21 18.28
CA GLN A 958 -30.04 -5.38 19.40
C GLN A 958 -28.70 -4.67 19.12
N LEU A 959 -27.81 -5.28 18.35
CA LEU A 959 -26.52 -4.70 17.95
C LEU A 959 -26.63 -3.72 16.76
N LYS A 960 -27.85 -3.36 16.32
CA LYS A 960 -28.11 -2.57 15.11
C LYS A 960 -27.37 -3.12 13.88
N LYS A 961 -27.35 -4.45 13.72
CA LYS A 961 -26.89 -5.09 12.49
C LYS A 961 -27.89 -4.82 11.37
N LEU A 962 -27.39 -4.56 10.18
CA LEU A 962 -28.16 -4.27 8.98
C LEU A 962 -28.35 -5.53 8.11
N PHE A 963 -27.29 -6.33 8.01
CA PHE A 963 -27.21 -7.49 7.12
C PHE A 963 -26.73 -8.75 7.85
N PHE A 964 -27.26 -9.91 7.47
CA PHE A 964 -26.62 -11.19 7.73
C PHE A 964 -26.75 -12.16 6.56
N SER A 965 -25.86 -13.15 6.51
CA SER A 965 -25.96 -14.30 5.60
C SER A 965 -25.87 -15.61 6.36
N ILE A 966 -26.57 -16.63 5.88
CA ILE A 966 -26.53 -17.98 6.47
C ILE A 966 -25.40 -18.78 5.81
N LYS A 967 -24.58 -19.44 6.63
CA LYS A 967 -23.55 -20.35 6.13
C LYS A 967 -24.19 -21.61 5.59
N ASP A 968 -23.80 -22.02 4.38
CA ASP A 968 -24.22 -23.32 3.88
C ASP A 968 -23.55 -24.47 4.65
N THR A 969 -24.37 -25.34 5.25
CA THR A 969 -23.95 -26.56 5.94
C THR A 969 -24.95 -27.69 5.69
N LYS A 970 -24.46 -28.94 5.64
CA LYS A 970 -25.25 -30.12 5.27
C LYS A 970 -26.23 -30.61 6.35
N ASP A 971 -25.97 -30.24 7.59
CA ASP A 971 -26.60 -30.83 8.79
C ASP A 971 -27.75 -29.98 9.36
N LEU A 972 -28.18 -28.95 8.61
CA LEU A 972 -29.27 -28.04 8.98
C LEU A 972 -30.63 -28.72 8.87
N ASN A 973 -31.48 -28.50 9.88
CA ASN A 973 -32.90 -28.79 9.79
C ASN A 973 -33.62 -27.63 9.05
N ASP A 974 -34.05 -27.87 7.82
CA ASP A 974 -34.72 -26.89 6.96
C ASP A 974 -35.95 -26.24 7.66
N TYR A 975 -36.72 -27.01 8.43
CA TYR A 975 -37.90 -26.52 9.16
C TYR A 975 -37.56 -25.55 10.29
N GLN A 976 -36.42 -25.75 10.97
CA GLN A 976 -35.92 -24.80 11.98
C GLN A 976 -35.53 -23.46 11.34
N THR A 977 -34.97 -23.52 10.12
CA THR A 977 -34.53 -22.36 9.35
C THR A 977 -35.72 -21.60 8.76
N ASP A 978 -36.68 -22.27 8.13
CA ASP A 978 -37.91 -21.66 7.63
C ASP A 978 -38.69 -20.97 8.76
N ASN A 979 -38.91 -21.65 9.89
CA ASN A 979 -39.62 -21.08 11.04
C ASN A 979 -38.90 -19.82 11.59
N LEU A 980 -37.57 -19.83 11.69
CA LEU A 980 -36.80 -18.65 12.11
C LEU A 980 -36.97 -17.47 11.14
N LEU A 981 -36.83 -17.72 9.84
CA LEU A 981 -36.97 -16.70 8.79
C LEU A 981 -38.43 -16.22 8.65
N HIS A 982 -39.42 -17.08 8.92
CA HIS A 982 -40.83 -16.73 8.96
C HIS A 982 -41.13 -15.72 10.07
N ASN A 983 -40.59 -15.93 11.28
CA ASN A 983 -40.77 -15.02 12.40
C ASN A 983 -40.07 -13.66 12.19
N LEU A 984 -38.96 -13.64 11.44
CA LEU A 984 -38.29 -12.41 11.02
C LEU A 984 -39.08 -11.65 9.94
N TYR A 985 -39.55 -12.35 8.92
CA TYR A 985 -40.13 -11.77 7.71
C TYR A 985 -41.58 -12.22 7.52
N ASN A 986 -42.40 -12.01 8.55
CA ASN A 986 -43.78 -12.48 8.62
C ASN A 986 -44.72 -11.81 7.59
N LYS A 987 -44.45 -10.55 7.24
CA LYS A 987 -45.09 -9.84 6.13
C LYS A 987 -44.80 -10.53 4.80
N GLN A 988 -45.82 -10.69 3.96
CA GLN A 988 -45.65 -11.28 2.62
C GLN A 988 -45.03 -10.26 1.67
N SER A 989 -44.15 -10.74 0.77
CA SER A 989 -43.52 -9.91 -0.26
C SER A 989 -44.52 -9.51 -1.36
N ILE A 990 -44.33 -8.34 -1.96
CA ILE A 990 -45.14 -7.85 -3.09
C ILE A 990 -44.92 -8.65 -4.39
N TYR A 991 -43.88 -9.49 -4.43
CA TYR A 991 -43.59 -10.40 -5.55
C TYR A 991 -44.32 -11.75 -5.42
N LYS A 992 -45.15 -11.97 -4.40
CA LYS A 992 -45.89 -13.22 -4.20
C LYS A 992 -47.32 -13.16 -4.79
N ILE A 993 -47.83 -14.29 -5.28
CA ILE A 993 -49.21 -14.38 -5.80
C ILE A 993 -50.23 -14.23 -4.66
N TYR A 994 -51.18 -13.29 -4.81
CA TYR A 994 -52.40 -13.19 -3.99
C TYR A 994 -53.39 -14.30 -4.36
N ASN A 995 -53.35 -15.44 -3.66
CA ASN A 995 -54.26 -16.57 -3.88
C ASN A 995 -55.39 -16.63 -2.84
N ILE A 996 -56.39 -15.76 -2.97
CA ILE A 996 -57.75 -16.05 -2.47
C ILE A 996 -58.52 -16.83 -3.55
N GLU A 997 -58.57 -16.29 -4.77
CA GLU A 997 -59.33 -16.89 -5.88
C GLU A 997 -58.84 -18.29 -6.26
N LYS A 998 -57.52 -18.52 -6.32
CA LYS A 998 -56.96 -19.85 -6.65
C LYS A 998 -57.08 -20.88 -5.52
N PHE A 999 -57.45 -20.44 -4.31
CA PHE A 999 -57.83 -21.32 -3.21
C PHE A 999 -59.31 -21.68 -3.32
N LEU A 1000 -60.19 -20.69 -3.58
CA LEU A 1000 -61.61 -20.89 -3.84
C LEU A 1000 -61.87 -21.78 -5.07
N LEU A 1001 -61.16 -21.57 -6.18
CA LEU A 1001 -61.20 -22.44 -7.37
C LEU A 1001 -60.75 -23.89 -7.10
N LYS A 1002 -60.02 -24.14 -6.00
CA LYS A 1002 -59.63 -25.48 -5.58
C LYS A 1002 -60.62 -26.12 -4.60
N ILE A 1003 -61.36 -25.30 -3.85
CA ILE A 1003 -62.47 -25.72 -2.97
C ILE A 1003 -63.72 -26.04 -3.80
N ASN A 1004 -64.05 -25.24 -4.82
CA ASN A 1004 -65.26 -25.42 -5.65
C ASN A 1004 -65.31 -26.74 -6.47
N ASN A 1005 -64.22 -27.52 -6.50
CA ASN A 1005 -64.14 -28.83 -7.15
C ASN A 1005 -64.10 -30.01 -6.15
N LEU A 1006 -64.33 -29.78 -4.86
CA LEU A 1006 -64.54 -30.82 -3.85
C LEU A 1006 -65.95 -30.67 -3.27
N SER A 1007 -66.76 -31.73 -3.40
CA SER A 1007 -68.13 -31.72 -2.89
C SER A 1007 -68.13 -31.72 -1.35
N ILE A 1008 -68.89 -30.81 -0.77
CA ILE A 1008 -68.99 -30.57 0.69
C ILE A 1008 -69.52 -31.78 1.48
N ILE A 1009 -69.92 -32.86 0.79
CA ILE A 1009 -70.54 -34.07 1.34
C ILE A 1009 -69.51 -35.04 1.96
N GLU A 1010 -68.26 -35.09 1.46
CA GLU A 1010 -67.25 -36.03 1.97
C GLU A 1010 -66.57 -35.56 3.27
N LEU A 1011 -66.60 -34.26 3.57
CA LEU A 1011 -65.93 -33.62 4.71
C LEU A 1011 -66.76 -33.56 6.00
N LEU A 1012 -67.92 -34.25 6.04
CA LEU A 1012 -68.82 -34.32 7.21
C LEU A 1012 -69.06 -35.76 7.72
N ASN A 1013 -68.36 -36.76 7.15
CA ASN A 1013 -68.55 -38.19 7.48
C ASN A 1013 -67.23 -38.95 7.80
N ASN A 1014 -66.12 -38.23 8.04
CA ASN A 1014 -64.86 -38.74 8.59
C ASN A 1014 -64.30 -37.74 9.62
#